data_AF-A0A3D8QSQ7-F1
#
_entry.id   AF-A0A3D8QSQ7-F1
#
_cell.length_a   1.000
_cell.length_b   1.000
_cell.length_c   1.000
_cell.angle_alpha   90.00
_cell.angle_beta   90.00
_cell.angle_gamma   90.00
#
_symmetry.space_group_name_H-M   'P 1'
#
loop_
_entity.id
_entity.type
_entity.pdbx_description
1 polymer ?
#
loop_
_entity_poly.entity_id
_entity_poly.type
_entity_poly.pdbx_seq_one_letter_code
_entity_poly.pdbx_strand_id
1 'polypeptide(L)'
;MNTYKNLPPLRERPTAKPEDGNVKPPPVHQSVNDFMSRDVLALILVFRFTNAILVNTFFQPDEYFQALEPAWQLAFGPESGAWITWEWQNQLRSSLHPVLFAAVYYVSNAALEYLSIFPQARAMVMTVLPRILQSLIAAAGDYFTWQLAEKIYGTGSDIAWTTFLLTLFSPWQWFCSTRTFSNSLEMTLTIVALYYWPWKMAGGDEKPESDAKKSQAGVFDSLASVNGLRLSLLAAALACILRPTNLLIWLSVAPLTILRPFLQGHSLTQPKDYMIIFREVLLCGSAMLLISALSDRFYYGEWTFPAYQWFRFNVGQDLAVFYGSMPFHYYISQGIPLLLTTYLPFLLAAPFFKTTEKPTGATQNLTFIFTATIISSISALSLIEHKEVRFIYPLLPLLHILLSPTVTAIFTTMETSTKFPEPFPSTPIVTVRKTSRYSYLKFSILLLNIAIGYYTTQIHQAGVISVVDFLRKDYETLALDSRGNLQSMNITYPDMPALEEWERSDYTDGETFAAFLMPCHSTPWRSHLAHPGLNAWALTCEPPLALPAGSKERSEYRDEADRFFDNPSKFLTEEVGGRERAWPRYVVGFEGIGAELKEWYENAVPGFKVKERWRTSNSHWHDDPRRVGDVVVWEFVDGSIIQRMW
;
A
#
# COMPACT_ATOMS: atom_id res chain seq x y z
N MET A 1 3.69 -15.22 -64.14
CA MET A 1 2.21 -15.24 -64.02
C MET A 1 1.78 -16.71 -64.07
N ASN A 2 0.98 -17.16 -63.10
CA ASN A 2 0.48 -18.54 -62.89
C ASN A 2 1.41 -19.61 -62.30
N THR A 3 1.50 -19.67 -60.97
CA THR A 3 1.78 -20.90 -60.19
C THR A 3 1.15 -20.82 -58.80
N TYR A 4 -0.18 -20.72 -58.70
CA TYR A 4 -0.94 -20.90 -57.44
C TYR A 4 -2.34 -21.47 -57.71
N LYS A 5 -2.45 -22.58 -58.44
CA LYS A 5 -3.75 -23.22 -58.74
C LYS A 5 -4.05 -24.53 -58.01
N ASN A 6 -3.15 -25.04 -57.16
CA ASN A 6 -3.33 -26.33 -56.47
C ASN A 6 -2.97 -26.26 -54.98
N LEU A 7 -3.67 -25.42 -54.20
CA LEU A 7 -3.76 -25.63 -52.75
C LEU A 7 -5.05 -26.41 -52.47
N PRO A 8 -5.02 -27.50 -51.67
CA PRO A 8 -6.23 -28.19 -51.26
C PRO A 8 -7.15 -27.23 -50.49
N PRO A 9 -8.48 -27.37 -50.60
CA PRO A 9 -9.39 -26.51 -49.85
C PRO A 9 -9.07 -26.61 -48.36
N LEU A 10 -9.00 -25.45 -47.70
CA LEU A 10 -8.99 -25.36 -46.24
C LEU A 10 -10.10 -26.26 -45.72
N ARG A 11 -9.71 -27.29 -44.96
CA ARG A 11 -10.61 -28.27 -44.35
C ARG A 11 -11.71 -27.49 -43.64
N GLU A 12 -12.93 -27.55 -44.17
CA GLU A 12 -14.10 -26.94 -43.55
C GLU A 12 -14.19 -27.45 -42.11
N ARG A 13 -14.34 -26.52 -41.16
CA ARG A 13 -14.52 -26.85 -39.75
C ARG A 13 -15.74 -27.77 -39.64
N PRO A 14 -15.68 -28.86 -38.86
CA PRO A 14 -16.86 -29.66 -38.60
C PRO A 14 -17.93 -28.75 -37.98
N THR A 15 -19.06 -28.62 -38.65
CA THR A 15 -20.23 -27.95 -38.13
C THR A 15 -20.75 -28.78 -36.95
N ALA A 16 -20.61 -28.26 -35.74
CA ALA A 16 -21.19 -28.86 -34.55
C ALA A 16 -22.72 -28.84 -34.68
N LYS A 17 -23.36 -29.99 -34.41
CA LYS A 17 -24.81 -30.08 -34.27
C LYS A 17 -25.29 -29.16 -33.15
N PRO A 18 -26.43 -28.45 -33.31
CA PRO A 18 -27.00 -27.67 -32.24
C PRO A 18 -27.83 -28.59 -31.34
N GLU A 19 -27.27 -28.98 -30.20
CA GLU A 19 -28.07 -29.28 -29.02
C GLU A 19 -27.92 -28.08 -28.06
N ASP A 20 -29.07 -27.49 -27.76
CA ASP A 20 -29.35 -26.36 -26.87
C ASP A 20 -28.71 -24.97 -27.15
N GLY A 21 -29.57 -23.96 -27.05
CA GLY A 21 -29.38 -22.56 -27.47
C GLY A 21 -28.41 -21.74 -26.60
N ASN A 22 -27.24 -22.28 -26.27
CA ASN A 22 -26.20 -21.58 -25.52
C ASN A 22 -24.80 -21.93 -26.08
N VAL A 23 -24.58 -21.66 -27.37
CA VAL A 23 -23.26 -21.84 -27.99
C VAL A 23 -22.31 -20.76 -27.47
N LYS A 24 -21.68 -21.03 -26.33
CA LYS A 24 -20.51 -20.27 -25.88
C LYS A 24 -19.45 -20.38 -26.99
N PRO A 25 -18.75 -19.28 -27.34
CA PRO A 25 -17.65 -19.36 -28.28
C PRO A 25 -16.66 -20.43 -27.81
N PRO A 26 -16.00 -21.16 -28.74
CA PRO A 26 -15.08 -22.22 -28.37
C PRO A 26 -14.04 -21.64 -27.40
N PRO A 27 -13.75 -22.35 -26.28
CA PRO A 27 -12.81 -21.85 -25.30
C PRO A 27 -11.48 -21.56 -25.97
N VAL A 28 -10.93 -20.38 -25.70
CA VAL A 28 -9.62 -19.97 -26.20
C VAL A 28 -8.59 -21.02 -25.77
N HIS A 29 -7.68 -21.41 -26.68
CA HIS A 29 -6.68 -22.43 -26.39
C HIS A 29 -5.86 -22.06 -25.14
N GLN A 30 -5.62 -23.02 -24.25
CA GLN A 30 -5.01 -22.78 -22.94
C GLN A 30 -3.70 -21.99 -23.02
N SER A 31 -2.85 -22.29 -24.00
CA SER A 31 -1.60 -21.55 -24.21
C SER A 31 -1.80 -20.05 -24.46
N VAL A 32 -2.86 -19.66 -25.17
CA VAL A 32 -3.15 -18.25 -25.44
C VAL A 32 -3.56 -17.54 -24.15
N ASN A 33 -4.34 -18.20 -23.30
CA ASN A 33 -4.68 -17.65 -21.98
C ASN A 33 -3.43 -17.50 -21.12
N ASP A 34 -2.53 -18.50 -21.12
CA ASP A 34 -1.27 -18.42 -20.38
C ASP A 34 -0.38 -17.26 -20.84
N PHE A 35 -0.29 -17.02 -22.16
CA PHE A 35 0.42 -15.84 -22.70
C PHE A 35 -0.27 -14.54 -22.29
N MET A 36 -1.59 -14.46 -22.42
CA MET A 36 -2.36 -13.25 -22.09
C MET A 36 -2.23 -12.90 -20.60
N SER A 37 -2.25 -13.89 -19.70
CA SER A 37 -2.01 -13.68 -18.26
C SER A 37 -0.61 -13.14 -17.99
N ARG A 38 0.42 -13.62 -18.70
CA ARG A 38 1.80 -13.10 -18.59
C ARG A 38 1.89 -11.67 -19.08
N ASP A 39 1.26 -11.35 -20.20
CA ASP A 39 1.25 -9.99 -20.77
C ASP A 39 0.54 -9.00 -19.84
N VAL A 40 -0.59 -9.42 -19.24
CA VAL A 40 -1.31 -8.62 -18.23
C VAL A 40 -0.43 -8.39 -17.01
N LEU A 41 0.25 -9.42 -16.48
CA LEU A 41 1.16 -9.26 -15.36
C LEU A 41 2.30 -8.26 -15.69
N ALA A 42 2.89 -8.37 -16.87
CA ALA A 42 3.93 -7.44 -17.32
C ALA A 42 3.41 -5.99 -17.40
N LEU A 43 2.19 -5.79 -17.93
CA LEU A 43 1.57 -4.47 -18.01
C LEU A 43 1.30 -3.87 -16.62
N ILE A 44 0.78 -4.68 -15.69
CA ILE A 44 0.57 -4.24 -14.29
C ILE A 44 1.91 -3.87 -13.65
N LEU A 45 2.95 -4.68 -13.84
CA LEU A 45 4.27 -4.42 -13.28
C LEU A 45 4.83 -3.09 -13.78
N VAL A 46 4.81 -2.84 -15.10
CA VAL A 46 5.26 -1.56 -15.67
C VAL A 46 4.44 -0.40 -15.13
N PHE A 47 3.12 -0.57 -15.06
CA PHE A 47 2.22 0.46 -14.55
C PHE A 47 2.48 0.80 -13.08
N ARG A 48 2.58 -0.20 -12.20
CA ARG A 48 2.83 0.00 -10.77
C ARG A 48 4.25 0.45 -10.46
N PHE A 49 5.23 0.02 -11.25
CA PHE A 49 6.59 0.54 -11.18
C PHE A 49 6.62 2.03 -11.53
N THR A 50 5.97 2.42 -12.63
CA THR A 50 5.85 3.83 -13.03
C THR A 50 5.12 4.63 -11.97
N ASN A 51 4.00 4.12 -11.44
CA ASN A 51 3.27 4.75 -10.34
C ASN A 51 4.19 4.98 -9.12
N ALA A 52 4.90 3.93 -8.67
CA ALA A 52 5.73 3.99 -7.47
C ALA A 52 6.89 5.00 -7.59
N ILE A 53 7.54 5.10 -8.75
CA ILE A 53 8.63 6.07 -8.95
C ILE A 53 8.10 7.50 -8.99
N LEU A 54 6.90 7.70 -9.53
CA LEU A 54 6.29 9.01 -9.64
C LEU A 54 5.77 9.53 -8.28
N VAL A 55 5.58 8.71 -7.25
CA VAL A 55 5.09 9.20 -5.93
C VAL A 55 6.05 10.27 -5.37
N ASN A 56 5.56 11.50 -5.26
CA ASN A 56 6.30 12.65 -4.72
C ASN A 56 5.62 13.28 -3.49
N THR A 57 4.64 12.57 -2.93
CA THR A 57 3.74 13.07 -1.90
C THR A 57 3.80 12.21 -0.64
N PHE A 58 3.48 12.80 0.50
CA PHE A 58 3.35 12.12 1.78
C PHE A 58 1.88 11.82 2.08
N PHE A 59 1.55 10.66 2.67
CA PHE A 59 0.22 10.39 3.17
C PHE A 59 0.21 10.26 4.69
N GLN A 60 0.94 9.28 5.25
CA GLN A 60 0.95 9.04 6.69
C GLN A 60 2.33 8.62 7.22
N PRO A 61 2.63 8.92 8.50
CA PRO A 61 3.87 8.53 9.16
C PRO A 61 4.22 7.05 9.03
N ASP A 62 3.20 6.17 9.04
CA ASP A 62 3.39 4.72 8.97
C ASP A 62 4.18 4.26 7.73
N GLU A 63 4.19 5.04 6.64
CA GLU A 63 5.00 4.75 5.45
C GLU A 63 6.49 4.63 5.81
N TYR A 64 6.97 5.45 6.75
CA TYR A 64 8.38 5.56 7.11
C TYR A 64 8.63 4.95 8.48
N PHE A 65 7.91 5.39 9.51
CA PHE A 65 8.20 5.07 10.91
C PHE A 65 7.73 3.67 11.35
N GLN A 66 6.85 3.01 10.58
CA GLN A 66 6.45 1.62 10.81
C GLN A 66 7.00 0.64 9.77
N ALA A 67 7.84 1.11 8.85
CA ALA A 67 8.42 0.28 7.81
C ALA A 67 9.89 0.60 7.57
N LEU A 68 10.19 1.80 7.06
CA LEU A 68 11.51 2.14 6.53
C LEU A 68 12.53 2.52 7.60
N GLU A 69 12.16 3.24 8.66
CA GLU A 69 13.09 3.58 9.75
C GLU A 69 13.53 2.32 10.54
N PRO A 70 12.63 1.42 10.96
CA PRO A 70 13.00 0.12 11.52
C PRO A 70 13.86 -0.72 10.57
N ALA A 71 13.52 -0.73 9.28
CA ALA A 71 14.29 -1.45 8.27
C ALA A 71 15.69 -0.88 8.07
N TRP A 72 15.83 0.45 8.15
CA TRP A 72 17.11 1.13 8.06
C TRP A 72 18.01 0.77 9.24
N GLN A 73 17.47 0.81 10.47
CA GLN A 73 18.22 0.37 11.65
C GLN A 73 18.64 -1.10 11.56
N LEU A 74 17.77 -1.99 11.06
CA LEU A 74 18.13 -3.39 10.86
C LEU A 74 19.26 -3.58 9.84
N ALA A 75 19.27 -2.79 8.77
CA ALA A 75 20.26 -2.91 7.71
C ALA A 75 21.61 -2.29 8.07
N PHE A 76 21.61 -1.17 8.80
CA PHE A 76 22.80 -0.33 9.03
C PHE A 76 23.20 -0.18 10.50
N GLY A 77 22.43 -0.73 11.43
CA GLY A 77 22.70 -0.72 12.86
C GLY A 77 22.12 0.48 13.63
N PRO A 78 22.23 0.48 14.97
CA PRO A 78 21.63 1.51 15.84
C PRO A 78 22.21 2.92 15.63
N GLU A 79 23.50 3.03 15.32
CA GLU A 79 24.21 4.30 15.10
C GLU A 79 23.90 4.93 13.73
N SER A 80 23.03 4.30 12.93
CA SER A 80 22.64 4.81 11.61
C SER A 80 21.79 6.07 11.67
N GLY A 81 21.28 6.44 12.85
CA GLY A 81 20.45 7.61 13.08
C GLY A 81 19.00 7.45 12.60
N ALA A 82 18.52 6.20 12.47
CA ALA A 82 17.12 5.90 12.21
C ALA A 82 16.21 6.32 13.38
N TRP A 83 14.99 6.76 13.07
CA TRP A 83 14.03 7.14 14.10
C TRP A 83 13.14 5.96 14.48
N ILE A 84 13.40 5.35 15.63
CA ILE A 84 12.57 4.27 16.17
C ILE A 84 11.54 4.82 17.15
N THR A 85 10.26 4.70 16.77
CA THR A 85 9.15 5.18 17.59
C THR A 85 8.91 4.30 18.82
N TRP A 86 8.20 4.88 19.79
CA TRP A 86 7.75 4.21 21.01
C TRP A 86 7.00 2.89 20.76
N GLU A 87 6.34 2.72 19.60
CA GLU A 87 5.63 1.48 19.24
C GLU A 87 6.57 0.27 19.16
N TRP A 88 7.77 0.47 18.63
CA TRP A 88 8.80 -0.56 18.54
C TRP A 88 9.46 -0.80 19.89
N GLN A 89 9.71 0.26 20.66
CA GLN A 89 10.25 0.13 22.02
C GLN A 89 9.33 -0.71 22.91
N ASN A 90 8.01 -0.62 22.70
CA ASN A 90 6.98 -1.40 23.40
C ASN A 90 6.59 -2.70 22.67
N GLN A 91 7.34 -3.10 21.63
CA GLN A 91 7.16 -4.37 20.92
C GLN A 91 5.75 -4.57 20.33
N LEU A 92 5.09 -3.49 19.90
CA LEU A 92 3.70 -3.52 19.43
C LEU A 92 3.56 -3.96 17.96
N ARG A 93 4.67 -4.11 17.25
CA ARG A 93 4.70 -4.33 15.80
C ARG A 93 5.49 -5.58 15.44
N SER A 94 5.05 -6.32 14.43
CA SER A 94 5.83 -7.43 13.89
C SER A 94 7.01 -6.90 13.08
N SER A 95 8.18 -7.50 13.31
CA SER A 95 9.41 -7.20 12.56
C SER A 95 9.36 -7.66 11.10
N LEU A 96 8.44 -8.57 10.74
CA LEU A 96 8.40 -9.21 9.42
C LEU A 96 8.25 -8.22 8.27
N HIS A 97 7.49 -7.13 8.44
CA HIS A 97 7.33 -6.13 7.39
C HIS A 97 8.61 -5.30 7.15
N PRO A 98 9.24 -4.68 8.19
CA PRO A 98 10.56 -4.06 8.03
C PRO A 98 11.65 -4.99 7.51
N VAL A 99 11.66 -6.27 7.90
CA VAL A 99 12.68 -7.23 7.45
C VAL A 99 12.74 -7.36 5.93
N LEU A 100 11.60 -7.24 5.24
CA LEU A 100 11.57 -7.25 3.77
C LEU A 100 12.37 -6.09 3.17
N PHE A 101 12.22 -4.88 3.71
CA PHE A 101 12.96 -3.70 3.26
C PHE A 101 14.41 -3.72 3.71
N ALA A 102 14.68 -4.18 4.93
CA ALA A 102 16.03 -4.31 5.48
C ALA A 102 16.90 -5.24 4.63
N ALA A 103 16.33 -6.38 4.20
CA ALA A 103 17.02 -7.31 3.30
C ALA A 103 17.39 -6.63 1.97
N VAL A 104 16.46 -5.86 1.38
CA VAL A 104 16.72 -5.13 0.13
C VAL A 104 17.78 -4.04 0.31
N TYR A 105 17.72 -3.27 1.40
CA TYR A 105 18.74 -2.27 1.72
C TYR A 105 20.12 -2.90 1.89
N TYR A 106 20.23 -3.94 2.72
CA TYR A 106 21.50 -4.59 3.01
C TYR A 106 22.16 -5.19 1.77
N VAL A 107 21.40 -5.97 0.98
CA VAL A 107 21.91 -6.60 -0.24
C VAL A 107 22.32 -5.55 -1.28
N SER A 108 21.49 -4.52 -1.46
CA SER A 108 21.77 -3.47 -2.45
C SER A 108 22.97 -2.61 -2.03
N ASN A 109 23.10 -2.26 -0.75
CA ASN A 109 24.25 -1.51 -0.26
C ASN A 109 25.55 -2.31 -0.42
N ALA A 110 25.55 -3.58 -0.02
CA ALA A 110 26.71 -4.46 -0.19
C ALA A 110 27.14 -4.59 -1.67
N ALA A 111 26.17 -4.69 -2.59
CA ALA A 111 26.44 -4.74 -4.02
C ALA A 111 27.03 -3.41 -4.55
N LEU A 112 26.47 -2.27 -4.15
CA LEU A 112 26.96 -0.95 -4.58
C LEU A 112 28.34 -0.60 -3.99
N GLU A 113 28.61 -1.05 -2.77
CA GLU A 113 29.93 -0.99 -2.14
C GLU A 113 30.96 -1.81 -2.90
N TYR A 114 30.61 -3.06 -3.24
CA TYR A 114 31.46 -3.93 -4.04
C TYR A 114 31.80 -3.30 -5.40
N LEU A 115 30.82 -2.65 -6.03
CA LEU A 115 31.00 -1.92 -7.30
C LEU A 115 31.69 -0.54 -7.14
N SER A 116 32.07 -0.16 -5.92
CA SER A 116 32.71 1.13 -5.62
C SER A 116 31.92 2.34 -6.13
N ILE A 117 30.59 2.25 -6.14
CA ILE A 117 29.71 3.38 -6.50
C ILE A 117 29.88 4.47 -5.45
N PHE A 118 29.91 5.75 -5.83
CA PHE A 118 30.12 6.84 -4.87
C PHE A 118 28.94 6.99 -3.88
N PRO A 119 29.18 7.42 -2.63
CA PRO A 119 28.16 7.42 -1.55
C PRO A 119 26.88 8.17 -1.89
N GLN A 120 26.96 9.29 -2.60
CA GLN A 120 25.80 10.10 -2.99
C GLN A 120 24.86 9.31 -3.92
N ALA A 121 25.39 8.55 -4.89
CA ALA A 121 24.57 7.67 -5.73
C ALA A 121 23.96 6.52 -4.92
N ARG A 122 24.68 5.98 -3.92
CA ARG A 122 24.10 4.96 -3.02
C ARG A 122 22.92 5.51 -2.25
N ALA A 123 23.05 6.72 -1.68
CA ALA A 123 21.98 7.41 -0.96
C ALA A 123 20.74 7.58 -1.85
N MET A 124 20.90 8.01 -3.11
CA MET A 124 19.79 8.10 -4.07
C MET A 124 19.12 6.75 -4.31
N VAL A 125 19.91 5.70 -4.53
CA VAL A 125 19.37 4.34 -4.74
C VAL A 125 18.59 3.88 -3.51
N MET A 126 19.13 4.06 -2.30
CA MET A 126 18.44 3.69 -1.06
C MET A 126 17.08 4.38 -0.91
N THR A 127 16.95 5.65 -1.32
CA THR A 127 15.65 6.34 -1.25
C THR A 127 14.58 5.80 -2.21
N VAL A 128 15.00 5.14 -3.31
CA VAL A 128 14.07 4.63 -4.35
C VAL A 128 13.75 3.14 -4.16
N LEU A 129 14.68 2.35 -3.61
CA LEU A 129 14.55 0.89 -3.48
C LEU A 129 13.23 0.40 -2.84
N PRO A 130 12.73 0.99 -1.74
CA PRO A 130 11.48 0.56 -1.14
C PRO A 130 10.28 0.68 -2.09
N ARG A 131 10.28 1.72 -2.93
CA ARG A 131 9.23 1.96 -3.92
C ARG A 131 9.20 0.86 -4.98
N ILE A 132 10.38 0.35 -5.37
CA ILE A 132 10.50 -0.76 -6.32
C ILE A 132 9.91 -2.04 -5.71
N LEU A 133 10.32 -2.41 -4.50
CA LEU A 133 9.75 -3.59 -3.83
C LEU A 133 8.23 -3.46 -3.66
N GLN A 134 7.77 -2.28 -3.26
CA GLN A 134 6.34 -2.02 -3.06
C GLN A 134 5.55 -2.07 -4.38
N SER A 135 6.15 -1.69 -5.51
CA SER A 135 5.53 -1.83 -6.83
C SER A 135 5.26 -3.29 -7.21
N LEU A 136 6.14 -4.21 -6.81
CA LEU A 136 5.96 -5.66 -7.03
C LEU A 136 4.81 -6.20 -6.18
N ILE A 137 4.72 -5.77 -4.91
CA ILE A 137 3.63 -6.13 -4.00
C ILE A 137 2.30 -5.61 -4.56
N ALA A 138 2.24 -4.34 -4.95
CA ALA A 138 1.06 -3.74 -5.56
C ALA A 138 0.63 -4.47 -6.84
N ALA A 139 1.58 -4.80 -7.72
CA ALA A 139 1.30 -5.52 -8.95
C ALA A 139 0.75 -6.93 -8.70
N ALA A 140 1.29 -7.64 -7.69
CA ALA A 140 0.75 -8.92 -7.28
C ALA A 140 -0.70 -8.78 -6.79
N GLY A 141 -1.00 -7.78 -5.96
CA GLY A 141 -2.35 -7.52 -5.47
C GLY A 141 -3.36 -7.31 -6.60
N ASP A 142 -3.01 -6.49 -7.59
CA ASP A 142 -3.87 -6.23 -8.75
C ASP A 142 -4.04 -7.47 -9.64
N TYR A 143 -2.93 -8.19 -9.90
CA TYR A 143 -2.95 -9.39 -10.72
C TYR A 143 -3.83 -10.47 -10.11
N PHE A 144 -3.70 -10.74 -8.82
CA PHE A 144 -4.54 -11.74 -8.14
C PHE A 144 -5.99 -11.29 -7.95
N THR A 145 -6.25 -9.98 -7.88
CA THR A 145 -7.62 -9.45 -7.93
C THR A 145 -8.29 -9.80 -9.26
N TRP A 146 -7.60 -9.53 -10.39
CA TRP A 146 -8.09 -9.88 -11.73
C TRP A 146 -8.23 -11.40 -11.93
N GLN A 147 -7.22 -12.18 -11.54
CA GLN A 147 -7.23 -13.63 -11.65
C GLN A 147 -8.34 -14.29 -10.81
N LEU A 148 -8.63 -13.75 -9.62
CA LEU A 148 -9.77 -14.20 -8.83
C LEU A 148 -11.10 -13.88 -9.52
N ALA A 149 -11.23 -12.70 -10.16
CA ALA A 149 -12.40 -12.39 -10.98
C ALA A 149 -12.55 -13.33 -12.18
N GLU A 150 -11.47 -13.69 -12.89
CA GLU A 150 -11.51 -14.71 -13.95
C GLU A 150 -11.95 -16.07 -13.42
N LYS A 151 -11.51 -16.44 -12.21
CA LYS A 151 -11.93 -17.69 -11.56
C LYS A 151 -13.43 -17.72 -11.21
N ILE A 152 -14.03 -16.56 -10.93
CA ILE A 152 -15.43 -16.41 -10.52
C ILE A 152 -16.39 -16.26 -11.70
N TYR A 153 -16.00 -15.44 -12.68
CA TYR A 153 -16.85 -15.01 -13.81
C TYR A 153 -16.46 -15.66 -15.14
N GLY A 154 -15.36 -16.42 -15.17
CA GLY A 154 -14.83 -17.08 -16.36
C GLY A 154 -13.65 -16.33 -16.98
N THR A 155 -12.70 -17.10 -17.51
CA THR A 155 -11.50 -16.62 -18.19
C THR A 155 -11.87 -15.77 -19.41
N GLY A 156 -11.26 -14.59 -19.52
CA GLY A 156 -11.53 -13.65 -20.61
C GLY A 156 -12.93 -13.00 -20.57
N SER A 157 -13.69 -13.15 -19.47
CA SER A 157 -15.00 -12.50 -19.34
C SER A 157 -14.88 -10.97 -19.27
N ASP A 158 -15.87 -10.26 -19.82
CA ASP A 158 -15.93 -8.79 -19.76
C ASP A 158 -15.98 -8.28 -18.31
N ILE A 159 -16.55 -9.08 -17.41
CA ILE A 159 -16.62 -8.79 -15.97
C ILE A 159 -15.22 -8.81 -15.36
N ALA A 160 -14.40 -9.82 -15.67
CA ALA A 160 -13.03 -9.89 -15.18
C ALA A 160 -12.17 -8.73 -15.73
N TRP A 161 -12.30 -8.41 -17.01
CA TRP A 161 -11.64 -7.23 -17.58
C TRP A 161 -12.11 -5.91 -16.95
N THR A 162 -13.38 -5.82 -16.56
CA THR A 162 -13.90 -4.68 -15.81
C THR A 162 -13.26 -4.63 -14.42
N THR A 163 -13.12 -5.75 -13.71
CA THR A 163 -12.39 -5.81 -12.41
C THR A 163 -10.95 -5.33 -12.55
N PHE A 164 -10.26 -5.75 -13.61
CA PHE A 164 -8.91 -5.32 -13.92
C PHE A 164 -8.82 -3.79 -14.09
N LEU A 165 -9.71 -3.20 -14.89
CA LEU A 165 -9.74 -1.75 -15.09
C LEU A 165 -10.09 -0.99 -13.81
N LEU A 166 -11.08 -1.46 -13.03
CA LEU A 166 -11.44 -0.85 -11.75
C LEU A 166 -10.26 -0.87 -10.78
N THR A 167 -9.50 -1.96 -10.75
CA THR A 167 -8.36 -2.09 -9.84
C THR A 167 -7.19 -1.18 -10.24
N LEU A 168 -6.85 -1.14 -11.53
CA LEU A 168 -5.77 -0.27 -12.02
C LEU A 168 -6.08 1.22 -11.84
N PHE A 169 -7.31 1.63 -12.14
CA PHE A 169 -7.73 3.04 -12.12
C PHE A 169 -8.54 3.42 -10.89
N SER A 170 -8.55 2.61 -9.84
CA SER A 170 -9.10 3.01 -8.54
C SER A 170 -8.21 4.11 -7.95
N PRO A 171 -8.73 5.31 -7.65
CA PRO A 171 -7.92 6.38 -7.06
C PRO A 171 -7.28 5.98 -5.73
N TRP A 172 -8.00 5.21 -4.89
CA TRP A 172 -7.47 4.72 -3.62
C TRP A 172 -6.37 3.68 -3.83
N GLN A 173 -6.56 2.71 -4.73
CA GLN A 173 -5.53 1.72 -5.05
C GLN A 173 -4.29 2.40 -5.67
N TRP A 174 -4.49 3.37 -6.56
CA TRP A 174 -3.42 4.18 -7.14
C TRP A 174 -2.61 4.89 -6.06
N PHE A 175 -3.30 5.53 -5.12
CA PHE A 175 -2.68 6.33 -4.07
C PHE A 175 -1.94 5.51 -3.00
N CYS A 176 -2.52 4.38 -2.55
CA CYS A 176 -2.03 3.64 -1.39
C CYS A 176 -1.13 2.43 -1.72
N SER A 177 -1.36 1.73 -2.85
CA SER A 177 -0.74 0.41 -3.08
C SER A 177 0.78 0.46 -3.18
N THR A 178 1.32 1.53 -3.77
CA THR A 178 2.76 1.75 -3.99
C THR A 178 3.47 2.43 -2.82
N ARG A 179 2.73 2.78 -1.76
CA ARG A 179 3.27 3.28 -0.49
C ARG A 179 3.57 2.12 0.45
N THR A 180 4.59 2.28 1.28
CA THR A 180 5.19 1.23 2.14
C THR A 180 4.35 0.93 3.38
N PHE A 181 3.04 0.80 3.21
CA PHE A 181 2.13 0.41 4.29
C PHE A 181 2.07 -1.10 4.47
N SER A 182 2.09 -1.54 5.72
CA SER A 182 1.76 -2.93 6.04
C SER A 182 0.33 -3.29 5.65
N ASN A 183 -0.60 -2.33 5.59
CA ASN A 183 -1.96 -2.57 5.07
C ASN A 183 -1.98 -2.86 3.56
N SER A 184 -1.06 -2.29 2.77
CA SER A 184 -0.92 -2.61 1.35
C SER A 184 -0.42 -4.05 1.15
N LEU A 185 0.55 -4.48 1.97
CA LEU A 185 1.01 -5.86 2.00
C LEU A 185 -0.09 -6.81 2.49
N GLU A 186 -0.81 -6.45 3.56
CA GLU A 186 -1.95 -7.19 4.10
C GLU A 186 -3.03 -7.41 3.03
N MET A 187 -3.44 -6.36 2.31
CA MET A 187 -4.43 -6.42 1.24
C MET A 187 -3.97 -7.37 0.11
N THR A 188 -2.69 -7.26 -0.28
CA THR A 188 -2.08 -8.13 -1.30
C THR A 188 -2.05 -9.60 -0.86
N LEU A 189 -1.61 -9.87 0.36
CA LEU A 189 -1.56 -11.23 0.91
C LEU A 189 -2.96 -11.81 1.06
N THR A 190 -3.94 -11.01 1.47
CA THR A 190 -5.35 -11.40 1.54
C THR A 190 -5.86 -11.87 0.18
N ILE A 191 -5.66 -11.08 -0.88
CA ILE A 191 -6.19 -11.44 -2.20
C ILE A 191 -5.44 -12.62 -2.83
N VAL A 192 -4.12 -12.73 -2.63
CA VAL A 192 -3.32 -13.91 -2.99
C VAL A 192 -3.89 -15.15 -2.30
N ALA A 193 -4.14 -15.05 -0.98
CA ALA A 193 -4.66 -16.14 -0.21
C ALA A 193 -6.06 -16.56 -0.68
N LEU A 194 -6.94 -15.60 -0.95
CA LEU A 194 -8.28 -15.87 -1.49
C LEU A 194 -8.22 -16.47 -2.90
N TYR A 195 -7.28 -16.08 -3.76
CA TYR A 195 -7.11 -16.71 -5.07
C TYR A 195 -6.82 -18.21 -4.97
N TYR A 196 -5.88 -18.59 -4.09
CA TYR A 196 -5.48 -19.98 -3.88
C TYR A 196 -6.40 -20.79 -2.96
N TRP A 197 -7.39 -20.14 -2.32
CA TRP A 197 -8.37 -20.82 -1.45
C TRP A 197 -9.18 -21.87 -2.23
N PRO A 198 -9.49 -23.04 -1.62
CA PRO A 198 -10.21 -24.14 -2.27
C PRO A 198 -11.72 -23.87 -2.45
N TRP A 199 -12.08 -22.91 -3.30
CA TRP A 199 -13.47 -22.52 -3.56
C TRP A 199 -14.40 -23.64 -4.03
N LYS A 200 -13.86 -24.74 -4.58
CA LYS A 200 -14.63 -25.95 -4.91
C LYS A 200 -15.41 -26.50 -3.70
N MET A 201 -14.95 -26.21 -2.47
CA MET A 201 -15.65 -26.57 -1.25
C MET A 201 -16.92 -25.77 -0.99
N ALA A 202 -17.02 -24.55 -1.51
CA ALA A 202 -18.20 -23.71 -1.31
C ALA A 202 -19.43 -24.22 -2.10
N GLY A 203 -19.27 -25.26 -2.92
CA GLY A 203 -20.32 -25.88 -3.72
C GLY A 203 -20.75 -25.04 -4.93
N GLY A 204 -21.60 -25.61 -5.79
CA GLY A 204 -22.27 -24.89 -6.88
C GLY A 204 -21.93 -25.32 -8.32
N ASP A 205 -21.24 -26.45 -8.51
CA ASP A 205 -21.17 -27.09 -9.83
C ASP A 205 -22.54 -27.71 -10.16
N GLU A 206 -23.02 -27.48 -11.38
CA GLU A 206 -24.23 -28.12 -11.91
C GLU A 206 -24.03 -29.64 -11.97
N LYS A 207 -25.14 -30.39 -11.85
CA LYS A 207 -25.15 -31.85 -11.96
C LYS A 207 -24.33 -32.27 -13.19
N PRO A 208 -23.45 -33.28 -13.09
CA PRO A 208 -22.89 -33.87 -14.30
C PRO A 208 -24.05 -34.40 -15.14
N GLU A 209 -24.33 -33.74 -16.27
CA GLU A 209 -25.17 -34.34 -17.30
C GLU A 209 -24.42 -35.54 -17.87
N SER A 210 -25.13 -36.67 -17.88
CA SER A 210 -24.75 -38.01 -18.34
C SER A 210 -23.97 -38.91 -17.35
N ASP A 211 -24.50 -40.13 -17.25
CA ASP A 211 -24.10 -41.31 -16.45
C ASP A 211 -22.70 -41.87 -16.79
N ALA A 212 -21.67 -41.02 -16.87
CA ALA A 212 -20.30 -41.51 -16.85
C ALA A 212 -19.81 -41.54 -15.40
N LYS A 213 -19.62 -42.76 -14.86
CA LYS A 213 -18.87 -43.07 -13.63
C LYS A 213 -17.41 -42.58 -13.71
N LYS A 214 -17.17 -41.28 -13.88
CA LYS A 214 -15.88 -40.67 -13.52
C LYS A 214 -15.89 -40.59 -12.01
N SER A 215 -14.97 -41.31 -11.36
CA SER A 215 -14.71 -41.22 -9.93
C SER A 215 -14.82 -39.76 -9.49
N GLN A 216 -15.75 -39.45 -8.58
CA GLN A 216 -15.88 -38.10 -8.02
C GLN A 216 -14.54 -37.73 -7.39
N ALA A 217 -13.76 -36.95 -8.13
CA ALA A 217 -12.49 -36.47 -7.66
C ALA A 217 -12.75 -35.52 -6.47
N GLY A 218 -12.20 -35.83 -5.30
CA GLY A 218 -12.26 -34.96 -4.12
C GLY A 218 -11.58 -33.61 -4.37
N VAL A 219 -11.78 -32.69 -3.45
CA VAL A 219 -11.31 -31.30 -3.61
C VAL A 219 -9.78 -31.23 -3.69
N PHE A 220 -9.08 -32.10 -2.95
CA PHE A 220 -7.63 -32.15 -2.85
C PHE A 220 -7.00 -33.37 -3.51
N ASP A 221 -7.46 -33.70 -4.71
CA ASP A 221 -7.02 -34.91 -5.41
C ASP A 221 -5.66 -34.80 -6.12
N SER A 222 -5.04 -33.62 -6.11
CA SER A 222 -3.72 -33.40 -6.70
C SER A 222 -2.76 -32.71 -5.72
N LEU A 223 -1.45 -32.94 -5.89
CA LEU A 223 -0.43 -32.20 -5.15
C LEU A 223 -0.53 -30.69 -5.39
N ALA A 224 -0.92 -30.28 -6.61
CA ALA A 224 -1.15 -28.88 -6.95
C ALA A 224 -2.26 -28.24 -6.11
N SER A 225 -3.38 -28.94 -5.89
CA SER A 225 -4.48 -28.44 -5.03
C SER A 225 -4.08 -28.31 -3.56
N VAL A 226 -3.26 -29.23 -3.05
CA VAL A 226 -2.73 -29.14 -1.67
C VAL A 226 -1.71 -28.00 -1.55
N ASN A 227 -0.84 -27.83 -2.54
CA ASN A 227 0.12 -26.73 -2.56
C ASN A 227 -0.57 -25.36 -2.69
N GLY A 228 -1.68 -25.28 -3.44
CA GLY A 228 -2.55 -24.10 -3.47
C GLY A 228 -3.10 -23.78 -2.08
N LEU A 229 -3.65 -24.77 -1.38
CA LEU A 229 -4.12 -24.59 0.00
C LEU A 229 -2.99 -24.09 0.93
N ARG A 230 -1.79 -24.69 0.85
CA ARG A 230 -0.63 -24.25 1.63
C ARG A 230 -0.27 -22.79 1.38
N LEU A 231 -0.20 -22.39 0.11
CA LEU A 231 0.10 -21.01 -0.27
C LEU A 231 -0.99 -20.05 0.25
N SER A 232 -2.25 -20.47 0.18
CA SER A 232 -3.37 -19.72 0.74
C SER A 232 -3.24 -19.52 2.24
N LEU A 233 -2.99 -20.61 2.99
CA LEU A 233 -2.86 -20.58 4.45
C LEU A 233 -1.62 -19.81 4.92
N LEU A 234 -0.49 -19.93 4.22
CA LEU A 234 0.72 -19.17 4.55
C LEU A 234 0.51 -17.67 4.32
N ALA A 235 -0.08 -17.28 3.19
CA ALA A 235 -0.38 -15.87 2.93
C ALA A 235 -1.43 -15.30 3.90
N ALA A 236 -2.47 -16.08 4.23
CA ALA A 236 -3.46 -15.73 5.26
C ALA A 236 -2.82 -15.55 6.65
N ALA A 237 -1.99 -16.51 7.08
CA ALA A 237 -1.31 -16.46 8.37
C ALA A 237 -0.37 -15.25 8.45
N LEU A 238 0.39 -14.98 7.39
CA LEU A 238 1.27 -13.80 7.34
C LEU A 238 0.46 -12.51 7.42
N ALA A 239 -0.66 -12.40 6.69
CA ALA A 239 -1.54 -11.23 6.77
C ALA A 239 -2.06 -11.01 8.21
N CYS A 240 -2.54 -12.07 8.88
CA CYS A 240 -3.00 -12.01 10.27
C CYS A 240 -1.89 -11.67 11.28
N ILE A 241 -0.66 -12.12 11.06
CA ILE A 241 0.48 -11.79 11.93
C ILE A 241 0.88 -10.32 11.77
N LEU A 242 0.93 -9.83 10.53
CA LEU A 242 1.24 -8.43 10.25
C LEU A 242 0.15 -7.50 10.79
N ARG A 243 -1.12 -7.90 10.66
CA ARG A 243 -2.30 -7.16 11.08
C ARG A 243 -3.36 -8.13 11.63
N PRO A 244 -3.51 -8.25 12.97
CA PRO A 244 -4.48 -9.16 13.59
C PRO A 244 -5.94 -8.92 13.17
N THR A 245 -6.27 -7.70 12.72
CA THR A 245 -7.58 -7.36 12.16
C THR A 245 -7.94 -8.18 10.92
N ASN A 246 -6.96 -8.70 10.16
CA ASN A 246 -7.20 -9.59 9.03
C ASN A 246 -7.93 -10.87 9.42
N LEU A 247 -7.83 -11.29 10.68
CA LEU A 247 -8.54 -12.44 11.21
C LEU A 247 -10.05 -12.33 11.00
N LEU A 248 -10.63 -11.12 10.99
CA LEU A 248 -12.06 -10.90 10.72
C LEU A 248 -12.49 -11.40 9.34
N ILE A 249 -11.61 -11.27 8.34
CA ILE A 249 -11.84 -11.77 6.98
C ILE A 249 -11.88 -13.30 7.00
N TRP A 250 -10.88 -13.94 7.61
CA TRP A 250 -10.78 -15.40 7.66
C TRP A 250 -11.82 -16.07 8.55
N LEU A 251 -12.22 -15.42 9.64
CA LEU A 251 -13.35 -15.84 10.48
C LEU A 251 -14.69 -15.80 9.73
N SER A 252 -14.77 -15.08 8.62
CA SER A 252 -15.94 -15.06 7.74
C SER A 252 -15.79 -16.07 6.60
N VAL A 253 -14.67 -16.04 5.88
CA VAL A 253 -14.43 -16.87 4.70
C VAL A 253 -14.36 -18.35 5.03
N ALA A 254 -13.57 -18.75 6.03
CA ALA A 254 -13.32 -20.17 6.30
C ALA A 254 -14.58 -20.90 6.81
N PRO A 255 -15.31 -20.40 7.84
CA PRO A 255 -16.53 -21.07 8.28
C PRO A 255 -17.61 -21.09 7.21
N LEU A 256 -17.83 -19.99 6.48
CA LEU A 256 -18.83 -19.96 5.41
C LEU A 256 -18.47 -20.87 4.24
N THR A 257 -17.20 -21.14 3.98
CA THR A 257 -16.79 -22.11 2.95
C THR A 257 -17.00 -23.54 3.45
N ILE A 258 -16.61 -23.83 4.69
CA ILE A 258 -16.64 -25.18 5.29
C ILE A 258 -18.07 -25.64 5.60
N LEU A 259 -18.94 -24.74 6.05
CA LEU A 259 -20.30 -25.08 6.49
C LEU A 259 -21.31 -25.16 5.33
N ARG A 260 -21.03 -24.52 4.19
CA ARG A 260 -21.96 -24.44 3.06
C ARG A 260 -22.37 -25.78 2.46
N PRO A 261 -21.47 -26.76 2.30
CA PRO A 261 -21.83 -28.14 1.96
C PRO A 261 -22.95 -28.73 2.82
N PHE A 262 -22.91 -28.49 4.13
CA PHE A 262 -23.90 -29.00 5.08
C PHE A 262 -25.24 -28.28 4.96
N LEU A 263 -25.22 -26.98 4.63
CA LEU A 263 -26.42 -26.16 4.46
C LEU A 263 -27.13 -26.43 3.12
N GLN A 264 -26.38 -26.74 2.05
CA GLN A 264 -26.93 -26.91 0.70
C GLN A 264 -27.20 -28.38 0.32
N GLY A 265 -26.77 -29.36 1.14
CA GLY A 265 -27.09 -30.78 0.96
C GLY A 265 -26.40 -31.49 -0.21
N HIS A 266 -25.65 -30.77 -1.05
CA HIS A 266 -24.92 -31.30 -2.20
C HIS A 266 -23.52 -30.67 -2.26
N SER A 267 -22.48 -31.49 -2.06
CA SER A 267 -21.09 -31.04 -2.19
C SER A 267 -20.18 -32.18 -2.62
N LEU A 268 -19.14 -31.84 -3.37
CA LEU A 268 -18.04 -32.73 -3.75
C LEU A 268 -17.04 -32.97 -2.60
N THR A 269 -17.22 -32.29 -1.47
CA THR A 269 -16.34 -32.38 -0.29
C THR A 269 -16.47 -33.71 0.44
N GLN A 270 -15.36 -34.42 0.59
CA GLN A 270 -15.27 -35.68 1.32
C GLN A 270 -14.73 -35.45 2.75
N PRO A 271 -14.99 -36.33 3.73
CA PRO A 271 -14.41 -36.24 5.08
C PRO A 271 -12.88 -36.08 5.11
N LYS A 272 -12.18 -36.73 4.17
CA LYS A 272 -10.73 -36.61 3.98
C LYS A 272 -10.29 -35.17 3.70
N ASP A 273 -11.10 -34.38 3.00
CA ASP A 273 -10.75 -33.02 2.60
C ASP A 273 -10.71 -32.09 3.82
N TYR A 274 -11.63 -32.28 4.77
CA TYR A 274 -11.62 -31.56 6.04
C TYR A 274 -10.40 -31.92 6.90
N MET A 275 -9.99 -33.20 6.91
CA MET A 275 -8.76 -33.64 7.59
C MET A 275 -7.51 -33.01 6.97
N ILE A 276 -7.46 -32.89 5.65
CA ILE A 276 -6.36 -32.20 4.95
C ILE A 276 -6.30 -30.74 5.36
N ILE A 277 -7.44 -30.02 5.37
CA ILE A 277 -7.47 -28.63 5.83
C ILE A 277 -6.97 -28.51 7.27
N PHE A 278 -7.49 -29.33 8.18
CA PHE A 278 -7.06 -29.29 9.58
C PHE A 278 -5.54 -29.51 9.70
N ARG A 279 -5.00 -30.52 9.01
CA ARG A 279 -3.56 -30.79 8.98
C ARG A 279 -2.78 -29.59 8.46
N GLU A 280 -3.15 -29.04 7.31
CA GLU A 280 -2.42 -27.94 6.68
C GLU A 280 -2.55 -26.63 7.47
N VAL A 281 -3.69 -26.37 8.13
CA VAL A 281 -3.85 -25.24 9.06
C VAL A 281 -2.87 -25.35 10.22
N LEU A 282 -2.74 -26.53 10.83
CA LEU A 282 -1.77 -26.75 11.90
C LEU A 282 -0.33 -26.59 11.40
N LEU A 283 0.02 -27.19 10.27
CA LEU A 283 1.39 -27.14 9.73
C LEU A 283 1.77 -25.73 9.26
N CYS A 284 0.98 -25.10 8.40
CA CYS A 284 1.26 -23.76 7.88
C CYS A 284 1.16 -22.69 8.98
N GLY A 285 0.16 -22.80 9.86
CA GLY A 285 -0.01 -21.88 10.99
C GLY A 285 1.16 -21.95 11.97
N SER A 286 1.55 -23.16 12.39
CA SER A 286 2.71 -23.32 13.29
C SER A 286 4.03 -22.88 12.66
N ALA A 287 4.25 -23.18 11.37
CA ALA A 287 5.42 -22.73 10.65
C ALA A 287 5.51 -21.20 10.59
N MET A 288 4.40 -20.51 10.28
CA MET A 288 4.41 -19.04 10.20
C MET A 288 4.55 -18.38 11.58
N LEU A 289 3.91 -18.94 12.62
CA LEU A 289 4.11 -18.48 14.00
C LEU A 289 5.56 -18.65 14.45
N LEU A 290 6.22 -19.76 14.09
CA LEU A 290 7.63 -19.97 14.37
C LEU A 290 8.51 -18.93 13.64
N ILE A 291 8.24 -18.67 12.36
CA ILE A 291 8.96 -17.64 11.58
C ILE A 291 8.80 -16.26 12.23
N SER A 292 7.58 -15.88 12.61
CA SER A 292 7.33 -14.61 13.32
C SER A 292 8.09 -14.56 14.64
N ALA A 293 7.96 -15.59 15.48
CA ALA A 293 8.60 -15.63 16.79
C ALA A 293 10.13 -15.53 16.69
N LEU A 294 10.74 -16.20 15.70
CA LEU A 294 12.17 -16.11 15.44
C LEU A 294 12.56 -14.71 14.94
N SER A 295 11.84 -14.18 13.95
CA SER A 295 12.09 -12.83 13.41
C SER A 295 12.00 -11.76 14.50
N ASP A 296 10.94 -11.81 15.31
CA ASP A 296 10.71 -10.87 16.41
C ASP A 296 11.77 -11.04 17.51
N ARG A 297 12.21 -12.27 17.81
CA ARG A 297 13.31 -12.53 18.75
C ARG A 297 14.64 -11.96 18.27
N PHE A 298 14.93 -12.01 16.98
CA PHE A 298 16.14 -11.42 16.41
C PHE A 298 16.08 -9.89 16.42
N TYR A 299 14.91 -9.32 16.09
CA TYR A 299 14.71 -7.87 16.07
C TYR A 299 14.79 -7.26 17.47
N TYR A 300 14.00 -7.78 18.42
CA TYR A 300 13.83 -7.17 19.75
C TYR A 300 14.87 -7.62 20.77
N GLY A 301 15.66 -8.66 20.47
CA GLY A 301 16.60 -9.23 21.44
C GLY A 301 15.93 -10.09 22.54
N GLU A 302 14.61 -10.20 22.54
CA GLU A 302 13.82 -10.92 23.55
C GLU A 302 12.64 -11.66 22.89
N TRP A 303 12.14 -12.71 23.55
CA TRP A 303 10.96 -13.43 23.05
C TRP A 303 9.71 -12.58 23.29
N THR A 304 9.08 -12.15 22.21
CA THR A 304 7.86 -11.35 22.26
C THR A 304 6.85 -11.83 21.23
N PHE A 305 5.58 -11.53 21.47
CA PHE A 305 4.49 -11.80 20.55
C PHE A 305 3.73 -10.49 20.27
N PRO A 306 4.11 -9.75 19.23
CA PRO A 306 3.61 -8.38 19.01
C PRO A 306 2.09 -8.28 18.91
N ALA A 307 1.42 -9.27 18.32
CA ALA A 307 -0.04 -9.29 18.23
C ALA A 307 -0.72 -9.28 19.60
N TYR A 308 -0.16 -10.00 20.59
CA TYR A 308 -0.65 -9.99 21.96
C TYR A 308 -0.33 -8.66 22.66
N GLN A 309 0.86 -8.12 22.48
CA GLN A 309 1.22 -6.82 23.05
C GLN A 309 0.34 -5.71 22.51
N TRP A 310 0.14 -5.67 21.19
CA TRP A 310 -0.80 -4.77 20.54
C TRP A 310 -2.21 -4.90 21.12
N PHE A 311 -2.73 -6.12 21.29
CA PHE A 311 -4.06 -6.35 21.85
C PHE A 311 -4.16 -5.86 23.30
N ARG A 312 -3.21 -6.28 24.16
CA ARG A 312 -3.15 -5.88 25.57
C ARG A 312 -3.08 -4.35 25.71
N PHE A 313 -2.34 -3.71 24.82
CA PHE A 313 -2.05 -2.30 24.89
C PHE A 313 -3.19 -1.43 24.32
N ASN A 314 -3.73 -1.78 23.14
CA ASN A 314 -4.79 -0.99 22.50
C ASN A 314 -6.17 -1.25 23.07
N VAL A 315 -6.48 -2.49 23.46
CA VAL A 315 -7.80 -2.85 24.02
C VAL A 315 -7.80 -2.74 25.54
N GLY A 316 -6.65 -2.94 26.20
CA GLY A 316 -6.56 -2.92 27.65
C GLY A 316 -6.21 -1.56 28.29
N GLN A 317 -5.63 -0.61 27.55
CA GLN A 317 -5.16 0.68 28.08
C GLN A 317 -5.74 1.91 27.37
N ASP A 318 -6.73 1.72 26.49
CA ASP A 318 -7.45 2.76 25.74
C ASP A 318 -6.56 3.83 25.09
N LEU A 319 -5.35 3.47 24.66
CA LEU A 319 -4.44 4.45 24.07
C LEU A 319 -4.85 4.85 22.66
N ALA A 320 -5.54 3.99 21.92
CA ALA A 320 -6.01 4.32 20.58
C ALA A 320 -6.91 5.59 20.57
N VAL A 321 -7.60 5.87 21.69
CA VAL A 321 -8.42 7.08 21.89
C VAL A 321 -7.58 8.36 21.88
N PHE A 322 -6.31 8.30 22.30
CA PHE A 322 -5.37 9.44 22.25
C PHE A 322 -5.20 9.97 20.82
N TYR A 323 -5.28 9.08 19.82
CA TYR A 323 -5.17 9.43 18.40
C TYR A 323 -6.52 9.79 17.76
N GLY A 324 -7.56 10.02 18.57
CA GLY A 324 -8.89 10.44 18.14
C GLY A 324 -9.92 9.30 18.12
N SER A 325 -11.18 9.67 18.28
CA SER A 325 -12.33 8.76 18.24
C SER A 325 -13.28 9.12 17.10
N MET A 326 -13.86 8.09 16.48
CA MET A 326 -14.76 8.24 15.34
C MET A 326 -16.11 7.58 15.62
N PRO A 327 -17.23 8.11 15.11
CA PRO A 327 -18.55 7.53 15.34
C PRO A 327 -18.65 6.10 14.77
N PHE A 328 -19.57 5.29 15.31
CA PHE A 328 -19.72 3.88 14.90
C PHE A 328 -20.01 3.72 13.39
N HIS A 329 -20.68 4.68 12.76
CA HIS A 329 -21.03 4.64 11.34
C HIS A 329 -19.89 5.10 10.40
N TYR A 330 -18.69 5.44 10.93
CA TYR A 330 -17.57 5.99 10.15
C TYR A 330 -17.24 5.16 8.90
N TYR A 331 -17.10 3.83 9.02
CA TYR A 331 -16.74 3.00 7.87
C TYR A 331 -17.81 2.99 6.77
N ILE A 332 -19.09 3.09 7.13
CA ILE A 332 -20.19 3.13 6.16
C ILE A 332 -20.30 4.51 5.53
N SER A 333 -20.23 5.56 6.36
CA SER A 333 -20.45 6.95 5.94
C SER A 333 -19.25 7.64 5.30
N GLN A 334 -18.02 7.19 5.61
CA GLN A 334 -16.77 7.80 5.15
C GLN A 334 -15.80 6.77 4.58
N GLY A 335 -15.60 5.63 5.26
CA GLY A 335 -14.63 4.61 4.85
C GLY A 335 -14.89 4.02 3.46
N ILE A 336 -16.07 3.45 3.23
CA ILE A 336 -16.46 2.88 1.93
C ILE A 336 -16.54 3.96 0.84
N PRO A 337 -17.13 5.14 1.10
CA PRO A 337 -17.04 6.26 0.16
C PRO A 337 -15.60 6.63 -0.22
N LEU A 338 -14.65 6.61 0.71
CA LEU A 338 -13.26 6.94 0.42
C LEU A 338 -12.52 5.81 -0.33
N LEU A 339 -12.79 4.54 -0.01
CA LEU A 339 -12.24 3.41 -0.75
C LEU A 339 -12.72 3.37 -2.21
N LEU A 340 -14.01 3.64 -2.42
CA LEU A 340 -14.63 3.54 -3.74
C LEU A 340 -14.55 4.83 -4.53
N THR A 341 -14.46 6.00 -3.89
CA THR A 341 -14.44 7.32 -4.52
C THR A 341 -15.51 7.44 -5.62
N THR A 342 -15.09 7.52 -6.89
CA THR A 342 -15.94 7.62 -8.08
C THR A 342 -16.72 6.34 -8.40
N TYR A 343 -16.38 5.21 -7.77
CA TYR A 343 -17.07 3.94 -7.91
C TYR A 343 -18.22 3.74 -6.93
N LEU A 344 -18.35 4.62 -5.93
CA LEU A 344 -19.44 4.55 -4.95
C LEU A 344 -20.84 4.52 -5.59
N PRO A 345 -21.15 5.33 -6.64
CA PRO A 345 -22.46 5.28 -7.29
C PRO A 345 -22.79 3.89 -7.87
N PHE A 346 -21.80 3.13 -8.32
CA PHE A 346 -22.02 1.77 -8.83
C PHE A 346 -22.38 0.79 -7.73
N LEU A 347 -21.85 0.97 -6.51
CA LEU A 347 -22.26 0.19 -5.34
C LEU A 347 -23.73 0.41 -5.02
N LEU A 348 -24.14 1.68 -4.99
CA LEU A 348 -25.52 2.07 -4.70
C LEU A 348 -26.49 1.63 -5.81
N ALA A 349 -26.00 1.58 -7.05
CA ALA A 349 -26.78 1.12 -8.20
C ALA A 349 -26.96 -0.42 -8.23
N ALA A 350 -26.06 -1.20 -7.61
CA ALA A 350 -26.03 -2.65 -7.75
C ALA A 350 -27.38 -3.38 -7.53
N PRO A 351 -28.22 -3.02 -6.54
CA PRO A 351 -29.53 -3.67 -6.36
C PRO A 351 -30.51 -3.45 -7.53
N PHE A 352 -30.32 -2.40 -8.32
CA PHE A 352 -31.23 -1.99 -9.39
C PHE A 352 -30.85 -2.56 -10.76
N PHE A 353 -29.63 -3.10 -10.90
CA PHE A 353 -29.14 -3.67 -12.16
C PHE A 353 -29.12 -5.19 -12.08
N LYS A 354 -29.87 -5.85 -12.97
CA LYS A 354 -29.80 -7.29 -13.17
C LYS A 354 -28.81 -7.58 -14.28
N THR A 355 -27.77 -8.36 -13.98
CA THR A 355 -26.88 -8.92 -15.00
C THR A 355 -27.69 -9.80 -15.95
N THR A 356 -27.38 -9.72 -17.24
CA THR A 356 -28.08 -10.46 -18.31
C THR A 356 -27.83 -11.96 -18.24
N GLU A 357 -26.70 -12.38 -17.66
CA GLU A 357 -26.36 -13.78 -17.41
C GLU A 357 -26.79 -14.19 -16.00
N LYS A 358 -27.56 -15.29 -15.90
CA LYS A 358 -27.85 -15.90 -14.60
C LYS A 358 -26.54 -16.43 -14.02
N PRO A 359 -26.13 -15.98 -12.82
CA PRO A 359 -24.90 -16.47 -12.21
C PRO A 359 -25.05 -17.96 -11.87
N THR A 360 -23.99 -18.72 -12.12
CA THR A 360 -23.91 -20.14 -11.71
C THR A 360 -24.08 -20.27 -10.19
N GLY A 361 -24.45 -21.46 -9.71
CA GLY A 361 -24.55 -21.72 -8.27
C GLY A 361 -23.23 -21.41 -7.53
N ALA A 362 -22.09 -21.74 -8.14
CA ALA A 362 -20.77 -21.44 -7.59
C ALA A 362 -20.52 -19.93 -7.50
N THR A 363 -20.82 -19.18 -8.57
CA THR A 363 -20.68 -17.71 -8.58
C THR A 363 -21.55 -17.07 -7.49
N GLN A 364 -22.81 -17.51 -7.33
CA GLN A 364 -23.71 -17.02 -6.27
C GLN A 364 -23.17 -17.32 -4.86
N ASN A 365 -22.54 -18.49 -4.70
CA ASN A 365 -21.98 -18.86 -3.42
C ASN A 365 -20.79 -17.97 -3.04
N LEU A 366 -19.87 -17.72 -3.96
CA LEU A 366 -18.71 -16.88 -3.70
C LEU A 366 -19.11 -15.42 -3.47
N THR A 367 -20.03 -14.87 -4.27
CA THR A 367 -20.51 -13.49 -4.06
C THR A 367 -21.17 -13.30 -2.70
N PHE A 368 -21.93 -14.30 -2.22
CA PHE A 368 -22.47 -14.29 -0.86
C PHE A 368 -21.36 -14.28 0.20
N ILE A 369 -20.33 -15.13 0.07
CA ILE A 369 -19.23 -15.21 1.05
C ILE A 369 -18.50 -13.86 1.12
N PHE A 370 -18.18 -13.26 -0.03
CA PHE A 370 -17.50 -11.97 -0.08
C PHE A 370 -18.35 -10.84 0.50
N THR A 371 -19.65 -10.83 0.19
CA THR A 371 -20.59 -9.84 0.74
C THR A 371 -20.70 -9.98 2.26
N ALA A 372 -20.87 -11.20 2.76
CA ALA A 372 -20.92 -11.49 4.18
C ALA A 372 -19.62 -11.09 4.89
N THR A 373 -18.47 -11.34 4.26
CA THR A 373 -17.14 -10.98 4.78
C THR A 373 -16.95 -9.47 4.88
N ILE A 374 -17.41 -8.70 3.89
CA ILE A 374 -17.38 -7.24 3.93
C ILE A 374 -18.27 -6.73 5.07
N ILE A 375 -19.52 -7.22 5.16
CA ILE A 375 -20.48 -6.78 6.17
C ILE A 375 -19.97 -7.12 7.58
N SER A 376 -19.50 -8.34 7.82
CA SER A 376 -19.00 -8.77 9.12
C SER A 376 -17.75 -7.97 9.55
N SER A 377 -16.80 -7.76 8.64
CA SER A 377 -15.58 -7.02 8.91
C SER A 377 -15.88 -5.54 9.23
N ILE A 378 -16.75 -4.90 8.45
CA ILE A 378 -17.20 -3.52 8.72
C ILE A 378 -17.94 -3.46 10.06
N SER A 379 -18.84 -4.40 10.32
CA SER A 379 -19.63 -4.41 11.55
C SER A 379 -18.74 -4.57 12.78
N ALA A 380 -17.76 -5.47 12.74
CA ALA A 380 -16.82 -5.68 13.84
C ALA A 380 -15.89 -4.48 14.05
N LEU A 381 -15.30 -3.94 12.97
CA LEU A 381 -14.42 -2.77 13.07
C LEU A 381 -15.17 -1.50 13.47
N SER A 382 -16.47 -1.38 13.17
CA SER A 382 -17.27 -0.24 13.60
C SER A 382 -17.43 -0.12 15.13
N LEU A 383 -17.15 -1.19 15.88
CA LEU A 383 -17.24 -1.23 17.34
C LEU A 383 -16.03 -0.62 18.06
N ILE A 384 -14.88 -0.49 17.39
CA ILE A 384 -13.68 0.08 18.01
C ILE A 384 -13.75 1.61 17.98
N GLU A 385 -13.17 2.32 18.95
CA GLU A 385 -13.28 3.79 19.01
C GLU A 385 -12.45 4.49 17.92
N HIS A 386 -11.17 4.12 17.80
CA HIS A 386 -10.26 4.69 16.82
C HIS A 386 -10.37 3.99 15.46
N LYS A 387 -10.63 4.75 14.38
CA LYS A 387 -10.90 4.19 13.07
C LYS A 387 -10.09 4.91 12.00
N GLU A 388 -9.57 4.12 11.05
CA GLU A 388 -8.86 4.62 9.88
C GLU A 388 -9.32 3.87 8.64
N VAL A 389 -9.48 4.56 7.51
CA VAL A 389 -9.90 3.92 6.24
C VAL A 389 -8.96 2.78 5.82
N ARG A 390 -7.67 2.87 6.16
CA ARG A 390 -6.70 1.80 5.86
C ARG A 390 -7.01 0.47 6.54
N PHE A 391 -7.72 0.45 7.66
CA PHE A 391 -8.07 -0.80 8.35
C PHE A 391 -9.04 -1.66 7.53
N ILE A 392 -9.85 -1.06 6.66
CA ILE A 392 -10.74 -1.77 5.74
C ILE A 392 -10.15 -1.93 4.33
N TYR A 393 -8.92 -1.49 4.09
CA TYR A 393 -8.27 -1.57 2.79
C TYR A 393 -8.16 -3.01 2.22
N PRO A 394 -7.92 -4.07 3.02
CA PRO A 394 -7.95 -5.44 2.52
C PRO A 394 -9.28 -5.89 1.90
N LEU A 395 -10.38 -5.16 2.13
CA LEU A 395 -11.69 -5.43 1.51
C LEU A 395 -11.83 -4.85 0.09
N LEU A 396 -10.94 -3.92 -0.33
CA LEU A 396 -11.05 -3.23 -1.61
C LEU A 396 -11.09 -4.19 -2.83
N PRO A 397 -10.22 -5.22 -2.94
CA PRO A 397 -10.30 -6.19 -4.02
C PRO A 397 -11.67 -6.87 -4.12
N LEU A 398 -12.27 -7.22 -2.98
CA LEU A 398 -13.60 -7.85 -2.94
C LEU A 398 -14.69 -6.90 -3.42
N LEU A 399 -14.60 -5.63 -3.01
CA LEU A 399 -15.52 -4.60 -3.50
C LEU A 399 -15.42 -4.45 -5.02
N HIS A 400 -14.20 -4.38 -5.58
CA HIS A 400 -14.02 -4.29 -7.05
C HIS A 400 -14.60 -5.52 -7.77
N ILE A 401 -14.36 -6.73 -7.28
CA ILE A 401 -14.89 -7.97 -7.84
C ILE A 401 -16.43 -7.94 -7.83
N LEU A 402 -17.05 -7.58 -6.69
CA LEU A 402 -18.51 -7.54 -6.54
C LEU A 402 -19.17 -6.41 -7.35
N LEU A 403 -18.47 -5.29 -7.58
CA LEU A 403 -18.96 -4.16 -8.37
C LEU A 403 -18.90 -4.41 -9.88
N SER A 404 -17.98 -5.25 -10.33
CA SER A 404 -17.69 -5.45 -11.75
C SER A 404 -18.89 -5.91 -12.59
N PRO A 405 -19.77 -6.82 -12.12
CA PRO A 405 -20.99 -7.18 -12.84
C PRO A 405 -21.90 -5.98 -13.10
N THR A 406 -22.12 -5.13 -12.10
CA THR A 406 -22.95 -3.93 -12.19
C THR A 406 -22.36 -2.92 -13.18
N VAL A 407 -21.06 -2.65 -13.08
CA VAL A 407 -20.36 -1.73 -14.00
C VAL A 407 -20.42 -2.25 -15.44
N THR A 408 -20.20 -3.56 -15.64
CA THR A 408 -20.27 -4.19 -16.96
C THR A 408 -21.66 -4.05 -17.57
N ALA A 409 -22.71 -4.31 -16.78
CA ALA A 409 -24.11 -4.20 -17.22
C ALA A 409 -24.53 -2.76 -17.56
N ILE A 410 -23.97 -1.75 -16.89
CA ILE A 410 -24.25 -0.34 -17.17
C ILE A 410 -23.63 0.10 -18.51
N PHE A 411 -22.37 -0.28 -18.76
CA PHE A 411 -21.59 0.23 -19.89
C PHE A 411 -21.55 -0.68 -21.12
N THR A 412 -22.20 -1.85 -21.08
CA THR A 412 -22.22 -2.81 -22.18
C THR A 412 -23.65 -3.20 -22.54
N THR A 413 -24.00 -3.13 -23.82
CA THR A 413 -25.25 -3.66 -24.37
C THR A 413 -24.92 -4.85 -25.27
N MET A 414 -25.74 -5.90 -25.20
CA MET A 414 -25.67 -7.05 -26.10
C MET A 414 -26.87 -7.04 -27.05
N GLU A 415 -26.61 -7.06 -28.35
CA GLU A 415 -27.60 -7.22 -29.40
C GLU A 415 -27.43 -8.61 -30.04
N THR A 416 -28.46 -9.46 -29.92
CA THR A 416 -28.46 -10.78 -30.54
C THR A 416 -29.27 -10.73 -31.83
N SER A 417 -28.64 -11.03 -32.97
CA SER A 417 -29.27 -11.14 -34.27
C SER A 417 -29.20 -12.58 -34.76
N THR A 418 -30.36 -13.19 -34.97
CA THR A 418 -30.51 -14.55 -35.49
C THR A 418 -30.86 -14.49 -36.97
N LYS A 419 -30.02 -15.07 -37.84
CA LYS A 419 -30.29 -15.18 -39.28
C LYS A 419 -30.50 -16.64 -39.67
N PHE A 420 -31.48 -16.90 -40.50
CA PHE A 420 -31.73 -18.22 -41.09
C PHE A 420 -31.30 -18.19 -42.57
N PRO A 421 -30.22 -18.90 -42.97
CA PRO A 421 -29.82 -18.99 -44.37
C PRO A 421 -30.88 -19.76 -45.20
N GLU A 422 -31.18 -19.31 -46.42
CA GLU A 422 -31.94 -20.12 -47.39
C GLU A 422 -31.04 -21.11 -48.15
N PRO A 423 -31.54 -22.29 -48.56
CA PRO A 423 -32.88 -22.84 -48.34
C PRO A 423 -33.04 -23.56 -46.99
N PHE A 424 -34.26 -23.52 -46.43
CA PHE A 424 -34.63 -24.24 -45.22
C PHE A 424 -34.67 -25.77 -45.45
N PRO A 425 -34.30 -26.59 -44.46
CA PRO A 425 -33.88 -26.24 -43.10
C PRO A 425 -32.36 -26.12 -42.99
N SER A 426 -31.83 -24.91 -42.80
CA SER A 426 -30.43 -24.69 -42.43
C SER A 426 -30.32 -24.18 -40.98
N THR A 427 -29.20 -24.47 -40.33
CA THR A 427 -28.96 -24.11 -38.93
C THR A 427 -28.98 -22.58 -38.74
N PRO A 428 -29.69 -22.04 -37.72
CA PRO A 428 -29.71 -20.62 -37.44
C PRO A 428 -28.30 -20.11 -37.10
N ILE A 429 -27.88 -19.03 -37.75
CA ILE A 429 -26.66 -18.30 -37.42
C ILE A 429 -27.04 -17.23 -36.39
N VAL A 430 -26.69 -17.47 -35.13
CA VAL A 430 -26.80 -16.47 -34.05
C VAL A 430 -25.54 -15.61 -34.07
N THR A 431 -25.71 -14.30 -34.25
CA THR A 431 -24.63 -13.31 -34.11
C THR A 431 -24.90 -12.44 -32.90
N VAL A 432 -23.94 -12.37 -31.97
CA VAL A 432 -24.00 -11.47 -30.81
C VAL A 432 -23.08 -10.30 -31.05
N ARG A 433 -23.64 -9.10 -31.14
CA ARG A 433 -22.89 -7.85 -31.22
C ARG A 433 -22.87 -7.19 -29.85
N LYS A 434 -21.67 -6.93 -29.33
CA LYS A 434 -21.48 -6.14 -28.12
C LYS A 434 -21.20 -4.69 -28.50
N THR A 435 -21.92 -3.75 -27.90
CA THR A 435 -21.72 -2.31 -28.09
C THR A 435 -21.51 -1.63 -26.74
N SER A 436 -20.62 -0.62 -26.70
CA SER A 436 -20.38 0.15 -25.47
C SER A 436 -21.45 1.23 -25.33
N ARG A 437 -22.14 1.23 -24.19
CA ARG A 437 -23.12 2.24 -23.79
C ARG A 437 -22.45 3.32 -22.96
N TYR A 438 -22.99 4.54 -23.01
CA TYR A 438 -22.52 5.68 -22.19
C TYR A 438 -21.02 5.94 -22.27
N SER A 439 -20.44 5.82 -23.48
CA SER A 439 -18.99 5.93 -23.69
C SER A 439 -18.42 7.22 -23.10
N TYR A 440 -19.08 8.37 -23.30
CA TYR A 440 -18.65 9.65 -22.71
C TYR A 440 -18.56 9.60 -21.18
N LEU A 441 -19.57 9.06 -20.49
CA LEU A 441 -19.56 8.92 -19.04
C LEU A 441 -18.43 8.00 -18.56
N LYS A 442 -18.22 6.87 -19.25
CA LYS A 442 -17.12 5.94 -18.97
C LYS A 442 -15.75 6.65 -19.05
N PHE A 443 -15.52 7.41 -20.13
CA PHE A 443 -14.28 8.17 -20.31
C PHE A 443 -14.14 9.30 -19.27
N SER A 444 -15.21 10.01 -18.94
CA SER A 444 -15.18 11.07 -17.91
C SER A 444 -14.82 10.51 -16.53
N ILE A 445 -15.37 9.36 -16.13
CA ILE A 445 -15.04 8.71 -14.86
C ILE A 445 -13.58 8.26 -14.85
N LEU A 446 -13.11 7.66 -15.95
CA LEU A 446 -11.71 7.27 -16.07
C LEU A 446 -10.76 8.48 -15.97
N LEU A 447 -11.07 9.57 -16.67
CA LEU A 447 -10.27 10.79 -16.62
C LEU A 447 -10.27 11.41 -15.22
N LEU A 448 -11.43 11.43 -14.54
CA LEU A 448 -11.53 11.90 -13.17
C LEU A 448 -10.66 11.07 -12.22
N ASN A 449 -10.65 9.74 -12.39
CA ASN A 449 -9.81 8.86 -11.58
C ASN A 449 -8.33 9.10 -11.79
N ILE A 450 -7.92 9.27 -13.05
CA ILE A 450 -6.53 9.61 -13.39
C ILE A 450 -6.16 10.97 -12.80
N ALA A 451 -7.06 11.97 -12.85
CA ALA A 451 -6.83 13.28 -12.27
C ALA A 451 -6.68 13.24 -10.74
N ILE A 452 -7.54 12.48 -10.04
CA ILE A 452 -7.42 12.28 -8.59
C ILE A 452 -6.11 11.54 -8.27
N GLY A 453 -5.81 10.45 -8.98
CA GLY A 453 -4.56 9.70 -8.79
C GLY A 453 -3.33 10.57 -9.04
N TYR A 454 -3.32 11.40 -10.07
CA TYR A 454 -2.25 12.35 -10.35
C TYR A 454 -2.10 13.38 -9.22
N TYR A 455 -3.19 14.00 -8.79
CA TYR A 455 -3.19 15.00 -7.71
C TYR A 455 -2.60 14.43 -6.41
N THR A 456 -3.05 13.23 -6.01
CA THR A 456 -2.59 12.60 -4.77
C THR A 456 -1.18 12.02 -4.88
N THR A 457 -0.66 11.81 -6.09
CA THR A 457 0.71 11.31 -6.34
C THR A 457 1.74 12.43 -6.49
N GLN A 458 1.35 13.58 -7.06
CA GLN A 458 2.27 14.67 -7.40
C GLN A 458 2.13 15.94 -6.57
N ILE A 459 0.94 16.25 -6.07
CA ILE A 459 0.63 17.62 -5.58
C ILE A 459 0.38 17.65 -4.08
N HIS A 460 -0.57 16.85 -3.60
CA HIS A 460 -1.00 16.93 -2.20
C HIS A 460 0.10 16.44 -1.26
N GLN A 461 0.53 17.27 -0.30
CA GLN A 461 1.59 16.93 0.66
C GLN A 461 2.96 16.64 -0.01
N ALA A 462 3.30 17.37 -1.08
CA ALA A 462 4.56 17.19 -1.82
C ALA A 462 5.75 17.95 -1.18
N GLY A 463 5.47 19.03 -0.46
CA GLY A 463 6.49 19.91 0.10
C GLY A 463 7.34 19.23 1.17
N VAL A 464 6.71 18.40 2.00
CA VAL A 464 7.36 17.63 3.05
C VAL A 464 8.33 16.55 2.53
N ILE A 465 8.15 16.06 1.30
CA ILE A 465 9.13 15.17 0.65
C ILE A 465 10.27 16.00 0.06
N SER A 466 9.91 17.08 -0.65
CA SER A 466 10.86 17.95 -1.34
C SER A 466 11.87 18.61 -0.41
N VAL A 467 11.47 18.95 0.82
CA VAL A 467 12.39 19.58 1.80
C VAL A 467 13.48 18.63 2.27
N VAL A 468 13.19 17.33 2.41
CA VAL A 468 14.19 16.34 2.80
C VAL A 468 15.21 16.13 1.67
N ASP A 469 14.74 16.15 0.43
CA ASP A 469 15.62 16.11 -0.74
C ASP A 469 16.51 17.35 -0.84
N PHE A 470 15.97 18.53 -0.53
CA PHE A 470 16.73 19.78 -0.44
C PHE A 470 17.83 19.66 0.62
N LEU A 471 17.48 19.29 1.86
CA LEU A 471 18.45 19.17 2.97
C LEU A 471 19.55 18.16 2.67
N ARG A 472 19.20 17.00 2.09
CA ARG A 472 20.19 15.99 1.70
C ARG A 472 21.19 16.54 0.68
N LYS A 473 20.72 17.20 -0.38
CA LYS A 473 21.57 17.76 -1.44
C LYS A 473 22.43 18.91 -0.94
N ASP A 474 21.88 19.77 -0.09
CA ASP A 474 22.59 20.89 0.51
C ASP A 474 23.69 20.38 1.45
N TYR A 475 23.39 19.37 2.28
CA TYR A 475 24.39 18.66 3.09
C TYR A 475 25.48 18.00 2.23
N GLU A 476 25.11 17.30 1.16
CA GLU A 476 26.09 16.67 0.25
C GLU A 476 27.03 17.70 -0.39
N THR A 477 26.54 18.92 -0.63
CA THR A 477 27.34 20.00 -1.23
C THR A 477 28.25 20.66 -0.20
N LEU A 478 27.74 20.90 1.01
CA LEU A 478 28.47 21.61 2.07
C LEU A 478 29.41 20.71 2.86
N ALA A 479 28.99 19.49 3.17
CA ALA A 479 29.70 18.63 4.10
C ALA A 479 30.63 17.63 3.41
N LEU A 480 30.35 17.21 2.17
CA LEU A 480 30.99 16.05 1.55
C LEU A 480 31.83 16.39 0.32
N ASP A 481 32.96 15.73 0.14
CA ASP A 481 33.77 15.77 -1.08
C ASP A 481 33.18 14.87 -2.19
N SER A 482 33.80 14.86 -3.37
CA SER A 482 33.38 14.01 -4.50
C SER A 482 33.46 12.50 -4.22
N ARG A 483 34.09 12.10 -3.12
CA ARG A 483 34.23 10.71 -2.66
C ARG A 483 33.31 10.40 -1.46
N GLY A 484 32.58 11.39 -0.97
CA GLY A 484 31.67 11.28 0.18
C GLY A 484 32.37 11.33 1.54
N ASN A 485 33.62 11.82 1.61
CA ASN A 485 34.28 12.11 2.87
C ASN A 485 33.93 13.51 3.34
N LEU A 486 33.95 13.74 4.66
CA LEU A 486 33.71 15.07 5.22
C LEU A 486 34.81 16.04 4.78
N GLN A 487 34.42 17.18 4.19
CA GLN A 487 35.34 18.23 3.75
C GLN A 487 36.12 18.85 4.94
N SER A 488 35.52 18.84 6.13
CA SER A 488 36.14 19.32 7.38
C SER A 488 37.27 18.40 7.87
N MET A 489 37.27 17.13 7.48
CA MET A 489 38.42 16.24 7.64
C MET A 489 39.42 16.57 6.53
N ASN A 490 40.36 17.45 6.86
CA ASN A 490 41.46 17.97 6.04
C ASN A 490 42.40 16.85 5.49
N ILE A 491 41.88 15.90 4.70
CA ILE A 491 42.69 14.89 4.02
C ILE A 491 43.32 15.58 2.82
N THR A 492 44.55 16.05 3.02
CA THR A 492 45.41 16.51 1.94
C THR A 492 45.72 15.31 1.05
N TYR A 493 45.02 15.21 -0.08
CA TYR A 493 45.43 14.32 -1.15
C TYR A 493 46.75 14.87 -1.73
N PRO A 494 47.83 14.06 -1.83
CA PRO A 494 49.13 14.54 -2.31
C PRO A 494 49.10 15.20 -3.70
N ASP A 495 48.06 14.90 -4.48
CA ASP A 495 47.92 15.30 -5.88
C ASP A 495 46.83 16.36 -6.14
N MET A 496 46.18 16.92 -5.10
CA MET A 496 45.23 18.03 -5.28
C MET A 496 45.82 19.37 -4.84
N PRO A 497 45.70 20.44 -5.64
CA PRO A 497 46.04 21.79 -5.20
C PRO A 497 45.20 22.13 -3.96
N ALA A 498 45.81 22.83 -3.00
CA ALA A 498 45.12 23.29 -1.81
C ALA A 498 43.86 24.09 -2.24
N LEU A 499 42.67 23.64 -1.81
CA LEU A 499 41.42 24.37 -2.04
C LEU A 499 41.59 25.81 -1.52
N GLU A 500 41.22 26.78 -2.36
CA GLU A 500 41.30 28.20 -2.00
C GLU A 500 40.41 28.47 -0.77
N GLU A 501 40.76 29.47 0.04
CA GLU A 501 40.13 29.72 1.35
C GLU A 501 38.61 30.01 1.26
N TRP A 502 38.12 30.44 0.09
CA TRP A 502 36.70 30.67 -0.20
C TRP A 502 35.93 29.42 -0.68
N GLU A 503 36.63 28.32 -0.99
CA GLU A 503 36.02 27.02 -1.32
C GLU A 503 35.83 26.13 -0.08
N ARG A 504 36.35 26.55 1.08
CA ARG A 504 36.15 25.82 2.34
C ARG A 504 34.75 26.09 2.88
N SER A 505 33.97 25.02 2.99
CA SER A 505 32.71 25.02 3.72
C SER A 505 32.91 25.43 5.18
N ASP A 506 31.98 26.22 5.71
CA ASP A 506 31.90 26.62 7.11
C ASP A 506 31.25 25.54 7.99
N TYR A 507 30.84 24.41 7.41
CA TYR A 507 30.17 23.32 8.09
C TYR A 507 31.12 22.52 9.01
N THR A 508 30.63 22.17 10.20
CA THR A 508 31.35 21.32 11.15
C THR A 508 30.55 20.05 11.47
N ASP A 509 31.22 18.91 11.58
CA ASP A 509 30.58 17.59 11.72
C ASP A 509 29.71 17.43 12.99
N GLY A 510 30.03 18.19 14.05
CA GLY A 510 29.24 18.22 15.28
C GLY A 510 28.05 19.18 15.25
N GLU A 511 27.86 19.95 14.17
CA GLU A 511 26.78 20.92 14.03
C GLU A 511 25.44 20.20 13.74
N THR A 512 24.38 20.65 14.42
CA THR A 512 23.01 20.27 14.06
C THR A 512 22.66 20.93 12.74
N PHE A 513 22.48 20.13 11.69
CA PHE A 513 22.19 20.64 10.34
C PHE A 513 20.77 21.18 10.21
N ALA A 514 19.78 20.50 10.78
CA ALA A 514 18.38 20.93 10.67
C ALA A 514 17.55 20.62 11.94
N ALA A 515 16.61 21.51 12.25
CA ALA A 515 15.51 21.22 13.18
C ALA A 515 14.16 21.31 12.47
N PHE A 516 13.29 20.34 12.71
CA PHE A 516 11.93 20.31 12.15
C PHE A 516 10.93 20.77 13.21
N LEU A 517 10.56 22.05 13.16
CA LEU A 517 9.49 22.65 13.96
C LEU A 517 8.16 22.50 13.22
N MET A 518 7.75 21.25 13.09
CA MET A 518 6.53 20.83 12.38
C MET A 518 5.76 19.88 13.29
N PRO A 519 4.45 19.64 13.07
CA PRO A 519 3.77 18.55 13.75
C PRO A 519 4.57 17.25 13.55
N CYS A 520 4.65 16.42 14.59
CA CYS A 520 5.52 15.24 14.59
C CYS A 520 5.33 14.38 13.32
N HIS A 521 6.42 13.73 12.89
CA HIS A 521 6.42 12.83 11.74
C HIS A 521 5.82 13.44 10.46
N SER A 522 5.99 14.75 10.24
CA SER A 522 5.55 15.43 9.00
C SER A 522 6.39 15.08 7.79
N THR A 523 7.64 14.68 8.00
CA THR A 523 8.59 14.33 6.95
C THR A 523 9.11 12.90 7.15
N PRO A 524 9.59 12.24 6.09
CA PRO A 524 10.47 11.08 6.23
C PRO A 524 11.73 11.45 7.02
N TRP A 525 12.41 10.45 7.60
CA TRP A 525 13.61 10.67 8.41
C TRP A 525 14.86 10.08 7.76
N ARG A 526 15.57 9.18 8.45
CA ARG A 526 16.89 8.71 8.02
C ARG A 526 16.84 7.94 6.71
N SER A 527 15.75 7.23 6.44
CA SER A 527 15.59 6.49 5.19
C SER A 527 15.54 7.40 3.96
N HIS A 528 15.43 8.72 4.14
CA HIS A 528 15.43 9.74 3.08
C HIS A 528 16.57 10.76 3.21
N LEU A 529 16.99 11.11 4.43
CA LEU A 529 18.18 11.93 4.68
C LEU A 529 19.47 11.18 4.30
N ALA A 530 19.47 9.85 4.46
CA ALA A 530 20.50 8.87 4.10
C ALA A 530 21.86 8.98 4.82
N HIS A 531 22.38 10.19 5.05
CA HIS A 531 23.73 10.41 5.58
C HIS A 531 23.73 10.47 7.10
N PRO A 532 24.43 9.58 7.83
CA PRO A 532 24.42 9.57 9.29
C PRO A 532 24.97 10.88 9.90
N GLY A 533 25.95 11.52 9.25
CA GLY A 533 26.51 12.82 9.67
C GLY A 533 25.57 14.02 9.48
N LEU A 534 24.45 13.85 8.78
CA LEU A 534 23.39 14.86 8.74
C LEU A 534 22.60 14.77 10.06
N ASN A 535 23.08 15.53 11.05
CA ASN A 535 22.49 15.62 12.38
C ASN A 535 21.23 16.50 12.33
N ALA A 536 20.09 15.95 12.75
CA ALA A 536 18.84 16.68 12.80
C ALA A 536 17.99 16.23 13.98
N TRP A 537 17.05 17.06 14.40
CA TRP A 537 16.01 16.72 15.39
C TRP A 537 14.64 17.26 14.97
N ALA A 538 13.58 16.65 15.48
CA ALA A 538 12.19 17.00 15.16
C ALA A 538 11.33 16.94 16.42
N LEU A 539 10.22 17.68 16.42
CA LEU A 539 9.24 17.62 17.51
C LEU A 539 8.64 16.22 17.61
N THR A 540 8.63 15.66 18.82
CA THR A 540 8.01 14.36 19.11
C THR A 540 6.53 14.49 19.45
N CYS A 541 5.80 13.38 19.35
CA CYS A 541 4.41 13.28 19.84
C CYS A 541 4.21 11.96 20.59
N GLU A 542 5.08 11.72 21.57
CA GLU A 542 5.02 10.49 22.35
C GLU A 542 3.73 10.47 23.17
N PRO A 543 3.00 9.34 23.20
CA PRO A 543 1.84 9.22 24.06
C PRO A 543 2.27 9.16 25.53
N PRO A 544 1.37 9.51 26.47
CA PRO A 544 1.66 9.46 27.90
C PRO A 544 1.61 8.02 28.44
N LEU A 545 2.58 7.19 28.06
CA LEU A 545 2.65 5.76 28.36
C LEU A 545 2.60 5.43 29.86
N ALA A 546 3.17 6.29 30.70
CA ALA A 546 3.23 6.11 32.14
C ALA A 546 1.95 6.53 32.88
N LEU A 547 1.03 7.24 32.21
CA LEU A 547 -0.18 7.79 32.85
C LEU A 547 -1.36 6.81 32.72
N PRO A 548 -2.04 6.47 33.83
CA PRO A 548 -3.21 5.59 33.81
C PRO A 548 -4.33 6.11 32.90
N ALA A 549 -5.06 5.19 32.25
CA ALA A 549 -6.24 5.54 31.45
C ALA A 549 -7.31 6.21 32.31
N GLY A 550 -7.96 7.24 31.77
CA GLY A 550 -9.01 8.01 32.47
C GLY A 550 -8.52 8.94 33.58
N SER A 551 -7.20 9.09 33.79
CA SER A 551 -6.66 10.05 34.77
C SER A 551 -6.78 11.49 34.26
N LYS A 552 -6.92 12.43 35.20
CA LYS A 552 -6.91 13.87 34.89
C LYS A 552 -5.60 14.29 34.24
N GLU A 553 -4.47 13.81 34.74
CA GLU A 553 -3.13 14.07 34.21
C GLU A 553 -3.00 13.65 32.74
N ARG A 554 -3.60 12.50 32.36
CA ARG A 554 -3.59 12.04 30.97
C ARG A 554 -4.44 12.90 30.05
N SER A 555 -5.54 13.47 30.55
CA SER A 555 -6.39 14.40 29.77
C SER A 555 -5.75 15.78 29.58
N GLU A 556 -4.89 16.19 30.53
CA GLU A 556 -4.16 17.47 30.48
C GLU A 556 -2.78 17.32 29.82
N TYR A 557 -2.39 16.11 29.43
CA TYR A 557 -1.12 15.85 28.77
C TYR A 557 -0.98 16.67 27.48
N ARG A 558 0.23 17.19 27.27
CA ARG A 558 0.65 17.89 26.06
C ARG A 558 1.98 17.29 25.60
N ASP A 559 1.97 16.69 24.42
CA ASP A 559 3.19 16.21 23.82
C ASP A 559 4.10 17.37 23.38
N GLU A 560 5.32 17.06 22.93
CA GLU A 560 6.29 18.09 22.57
C GLU A 560 5.82 18.99 21.42
N ALA A 561 5.22 18.41 20.39
CA ALA A 561 4.66 19.18 19.28
C ALA A 561 3.54 20.11 19.78
N ASP A 562 2.63 19.61 20.61
CA ASP A 562 1.56 20.43 21.18
C ASP A 562 2.11 21.58 22.05
N ARG A 563 3.13 21.34 22.89
CA ARG A 563 3.76 22.40 23.68
C ARG A 563 4.37 23.50 22.81
N PHE A 564 5.00 23.13 21.69
CA PHE A 564 5.52 24.10 20.74
C PHE A 564 4.38 24.92 20.10
N PHE A 565 3.32 24.28 19.60
CA PHE A 565 2.21 25.00 18.97
C PHE A 565 1.33 25.79 19.95
N ASP A 566 1.31 25.42 21.24
CA ASP A 566 0.65 26.18 22.30
C ASP A 566 1.39 27.49 22.62
N ASN A 567 2.73 27.50 22.60
CA ASN A 567 3.55 28.70 22.81
C ASN A 567 4.97 28.56 22.21
N PRO A 568 5.17 28.93 20.92
CA PRO A 568 6.46 28.77 20.25
C PRO A 568 7.61 29.52 20.94
N SER A 569 7.37 30.76 21.38
CA SER A 569 8.40 31.58 22.03
C SER A 569 8.90 30.98 23.35
N LYS A 570 7.99 30.45 24.17
CA LYS A 570 8.35 29.78 25.42
C LYS A 570 9.14 28.51 25.14
N PHE A 571 8.66 27.68 24.20
CA PHE A 571 9.32 26.44 23.83
C PHE A 571 10.75 26.68 23.31
N LEU A 572 10.93 27.65 22.40
CA LEU A 572 12.24 28.02 21.86
C LEU A 572 13.22 28.53 22.94
N THR A 573 12.71 29.18 23.97
CA THR A 573 13.53 29.71 25.07
C THR A 573 13.93 28.64 26.08
N GLU A 574 13.01 27.74 26.42
CA GLU A 574 13.17 26.81 27.54
C GLU A 574 13.67 25.42 27.09
N GLU A 575 13.30 24.97 25.88
CA GLU A 575 13.54 23.59 25.41
C GLU A 575 14.58 23.48 24.28
N VAL A 576 14.98 24.60 23.65
CA VAL A 576 15.94 24.63 22.53
C VAL A 576 17.25 25.32 22.95
N GLY A 577 18.38 24.86 22.39
CA GLY A 577 19.74 25.34 22.72
C GLY A 577 20.49 24.45 23.71
N GLY A 578 19.85 23.38 24.19
CA GLY A 578 20.47 22.35 25.04
C GLY A 578 21.22 21.27 24.26
N ARG A 579 21.72 20.26 24.98
CA ARG A 579 22.47 19.14 24.37
C ARG A 579 21.60 18.25 23.48
N GLU A 580 20.32 18.07 23.83
CA GLU A 580 19.37 17.24 23.07
C GLU A 580 18.77 17.98 21.87
N ARG A 581 18.57 19.29 21.99
CA ARG A 581 18.02 20.16 20.95
C ARG A 581 18.95 21.33 20.69
N ALA A 582 20.16 21.02 20.24
CA ALA A 582 21.13 22.05 19.90
C ALA A 582 20.59 22.92 18.75
N TRP A 583 20.89 24.22 18.80
CA TRP A 583 20.43 25.17 17.80
C TRP A 583 20.94 24.77 16.41
N PRO A 584 20.07 24.69 15.39
CA PRO A 584 20.44 24.18 14.08
C PRO A 584 20.98 25.26 13.14
N ARG A 585 21.64 24.83 12.05
CA ARG A 585 21.89 25.68 10.87
C ARG A 585 20.59 26.12 10.21
N TYR A 586 19.68 25.17 10.02
CA TYR A 586 18.39 25.39 9.38
C TYR A 586 17.22 25.04 10.30
N VAL A 587 16.19 25.89 10.30
CA VAL A 587 14.88 25.54 10.85
C VAL A 587 13.93 25.25 9.69
N VAL A 588 13.24 24.12 9.76
CA VAL A 588 12.23 23.70 8.79
C VAL A 588 10.86 23.74 9.46
N GLY A 589 9.88 24.34 8.77
CA GLY A 589 8.53 24.46 9.28
C GLY A 589 7.50 24.75 8.18
N PHE A 590 6.23 24.71 8.55
CA PHE A 590 5.17 25.28 7.72
C PHE A 590 5.18 26.80 7.85
N GLU A 591 4.83 27.52 6.79
CA GLU A 591 4.94 28.99 6.75
C GLU A 591 4.24 29.71 7.90
N GLY A 592 3.21 29.11 8.50
CA GLY A 592 2.47 29.64 9.64
C GLY A 592 3.34 29.97 10.86
N ILE A 593 4.48 29.29 11.07
CA ILE A 593 5.37 29.58 12.22
C ILE A 593 6.38 30.70 11.95
N GLY A 594 6.50 31.17 10.70
CA GLY A 594 7.60 32.02 10.27
C GLY A 594 7.65 33.39 10.96
N ALA A 595 6.49 33.98 11.25
CA ALA A 595 6.40 35.28 11.91
C ALA A 595 6.90 35.22 13.36
N GLU A 596 6.42 34.25 14.13
CA GLU A 596 6.80 34.05 15.53
C GLU A 596 8.28 33.64 15.66
N LEU A 597 8.76 32.75 14.79
CA LEU A 597 10.18 32.36 14.74
C LEU A 597 11.08 33.58 14.51
N LYS A 598 10.71 34.43 13.55
CA LYS A 598 11.47 35.65 13.22
C LYS A 598 11.48 36.64 14.37
N GLU A 599 10.31 36.93 14.94
CA GLU A 599 10.17 37.85 16.05
C GLU A 599 10.98 37.39 17.27
N TRP A 600 10.85 36.11 17.64
CA TRP A 600 11.59 35.55 18.77
C TRP A 600 13.11 35.59 18.54
N TYR A 601 13.58 35.09 17.39
CA TYR A 601 15.02 34.94 17.15
C TYR A 601 15.75 36.29 17.05
N GLU A 602 15.19 37.26 16.32
CA GLU A 602 15.81 38.58 16.15
C GLU A 602 15.86 39.38 17.46
N ASN A 603 14.96 39.08 18.41
CA ASN A 603 14.97 39.64 19.76
C ASN A 603 15.98 38.90 20.67
N ALA A 604 16.05 37.58 20.58
CA ALA A 604 16.90 36.75 21.41
C ALA A 604 18.40 36.84 21.03
N VAL A 605 18.71 37.05 19.75
CA VAL A 605 20.09 37.10 19.22
C VAL A 605 20.31 38.42 18.47
N PRO A 606 20.60 39.53 19.19
CA PRO A 606 20.81 40.83 18.57
C PRO A 606 21.93 40.79 17.53
N GLY A 607 21.67 41.40 16.36
CA GLY A 607 22.62 41.45 15.25
C GLY A 607 22.44 40.35 14.22
N PHE A 608 21.71 39.26 14.51
CA PHE A 608 21.35 38.25 13.52
C PHE A 608 19.94 38.46 12.97
N LYS A 609 19.70 37.97 11.75
CA LYS A 609 18.42 38.05 11.03
C LYS A 609 18.00 36.69 10.53
N VAL A 610 16.69 36.44 10.56
CA VAL A 610 16.09 35.25 9.98
C VAL A 610 15.83 35.49 8.49
N LYS A 611 16.36 34.63 7.64
CA LYS A 611 16.21 34.71 6.19
C LYS A 611 15.62 33.42 5.64
N GLU A 612 14.71 33.54 4.68
CA GLU A 612 14.21 32.39 3.94
C GLU A 612 15.29 31.89 2.98
N ARG A 613 15.73 30.65 3.17
CA ARG A 613 16.71 29.98 2.31
C ARG A 613 16.03 29.25 1.16
N TRP A 614 14.89 28.61 1.44
CA TRP A 614 14.16 27.79 0.48
C TRP A 614 12.68 27.68 0.86
N ARG A 615 11.82 27.54 -0.15
CA ARG A 615 10.36 27.39 0.00
C ARG A 615 9.80 26.49 -1.09
N THR A 616 8.81 25.69 -0.73
CA THR A 616 8.02 24.91 -1.67
C THR A 616 6.55 24.82 -1.25
N SER A 617 5.67 24.68 -2.23
CA SER A 617 4.27 24.38 -1.95
C SER A 617 4.09 22.99 -1.35
N ASN A 618 3.22 22.86 -0.35
CA ASN A 618 2.90 21.58 0.26
C ASN A 618 1.59 20.98 -0.25
N SER A 619 0.48 21.72 -0.08
CA SER A 619 -0.86 21.28 -0.43
C SER A 619 -1.81 22.48 -0.48
N HIS A 620 -2.86 22.39 -1.30
CA HIS A 620 -3.95 23.39 -1.32
C HIS A 620 -4.83 23.36 -0.07
N TRP A 621 -4.88 22.22 0.63
CA TRP A 621 -5.70 22.02 1.82
C TRP A 621 -5.11 20.93 2.73
N HIS A 622 -5.44 21.00 4.01
CA HIS A 622 -5.11 19.99 5.00
C HIS A 622 -6.18 20.00 6.11
N ASP A 623 -6.40 18.86 6.77
CA ASP A 623 -7.34 18.74 7.89
C ASP A 623 -6.74 19.25 9.21
N ASP A 624 -5.45 19.02 9.44
CA ASP A 624 -4.67 19.68 10.51
C ASP A 624 -4.24 21.11 10.09
N PRO A 625 -4.74 22.18 10.74
CA PRO A 625 -4.39 23.57 10.41
C PRO A 625 -2.90 23.88 10.60
N ARG A 626 -2.20 23.10 11.45
CA ARG A 626 -0.75 23.26 11.69
C ARG A 626 0.10 22.82 10.50
N ARG A 627 -0.49 22.11 9.53
CA ARG A 627 0.17 21.59 8.31
C ARG A 627 -0.25 22.35 7.04
N VAL A 628 -0.98 23.45 7.19
CA VAL A 628 -1.45 24.29 6.07
C VAL A 628 -0.34 25.25 5.65
N GLY A 629 -0.26 25.49 4.34
CA GLY A 629 0.68 26.43 3.74
C GLY A 629 1.93 25.76 3.16
N ASP A 630 2.86 26.59 2.72
CA ASP A 630 4.13 26.15 2.15
C ASP A 630 5.07 25.57 3.22
N VAL A 631 5.98 24.68 2.81
CA VAL A 631 7.12 24.27 3.64
C VAL A 631 8.27 25.23 3.37
N VAL A 632 8.86 25.76 4.43
CA VAL A 632 9.90 26.80 4.39
C VAL A 632 11.11 26.36 5.19
N VAL A 633 12.30 26.69 4.68
CA VAL A 633 13.58 26.52 5.35
C VAL A 633 14.16 27.89 5.65
N TRP A 634 14.41 28.17 6.91
CA TRP A 634 15.00 29.40 7.39
C TRP A 634 16.47 29.22 7.77
N GLU A 635 17.28 30.20 7.40
CA GLU A 635 18.69 30.36 7.78
C GLU A 635 18.87 31.58 8.69
N PHE A 636 19.91 31.57 9.52
CA PHE A 636 20.20 32.62 10.49
C PHE A 636 21.54 33.28 10.14
N VAL A 637 21.48 34.54 9.73
CA VAL A 637 22.63 35.25 9.16
C VAL A 637 22.96 36.51 9.94
N ASP A 638 24.25 36.87 9.98
CA ASP A 638 24.69 38.13 10.57
C ASP A 638 24.11 39.31 9.74
N GLY A 639 23.38 40.20 10.42
CA GLY A 639 22.72 41.35 9.83
C GLY A 639 23.66 42.37 9.19
N SER A 640 24.95 42.37 9.58
CA SER A 640 25.98 43.19 8.94
C SER A 640 26.33 42.73 7.52
N ILE A 641 26.14 41.44 7.22
CA ILE A 641 26.36 40.85 5.88
C ILE A 641 25.22 41.27 4.94
N ILE A 642 23.97 41.32 5.45
CA ILE A 642 22.81 41.72 4.65
C ILE A 642 22.95 43.18 4.16
N GLN A 643 23.46 44.09 5.00
CA GLN A 643 23.65 45.50 4.61
C GLN A 643 24.71 45.71 3.52
N ARG A 644 25.62 44.76 3.26
CA ARG A 644 26.65 44.87 2.22
C ARG A 644 26.19 44.37 0.85
N MET A 645 25.05 43.69 0.77
CA MET A 645 24.48 43.16 -0.48
C MET A 645 23.45 44.09 -1.14
N TRP A 646 23.24 45.29 -0.57
CA TRP A 646 22.33 46.32 -1.09
C TRP A 646 23.07 47.59 -1.48
#